data_AF-A0A8T6HUX3-F1
#
_entry.id   AF-A0A8T6HUX3-F1
#
_cell.length_a   1.000
_cell.length_b   1.000
_cell.length_c   1.000
_cell.angle_alpha   90.00
_cell.angle_beta   90.00
_cell.angle_gamma   90.00
#
_symmetry.space_group_name_H-M   'P 1'
#
loop_
_entity.id
_entity.type
_entity.pdbx_description
1 polymer ?
#
loop_
_entity_poly.entity_id
_entity_poly.type
_entity_poly.pdbx_seq_one_letter_code
_entity_poly.pdbx_strand_id
1 'polypeptide(L)'
;MVDDAGVTARAITSATLDVDTDSTEHSIPLFLSASRADRESFVRVINRSAVDGRVEIRAIDDSGWAPPAVALDLGAEQTVHFNSGDLENSNSSKGLEDGIRSPMQGDWRLVLTSDLDIEALAYVRTKDGMLTSMVDTVAAGDDGLWVPTFNPGKNQRQVSVLRVVNLGAEDSSVVVRGVDDSGASASEPVSFTLPASQARSFTAPQLEEGRHDDLEVHGALGAGTGKWRLTVEADGPIVAMSLLDSPTRHLTNLSTVPRAPVGGARVHRVNYMPPATSWPAREGFVRVINRSAVPGEVRIISFDDSGGPSGPATLTVAANGASHFNSRDLQDGNADKGLSAGIRTGMSDLRLELTSDLDIVVLAYIRTRDGFVTSMHDVVPHAGYRHRVSTFNPGSNPNQVSRLRVINPGSEPVEVSITGIDDKGRVPGADEELLVPNAVADAVRLTVPADGAVAVSATELESGSTERPEGALGDGDGKWQLIVAAERAVHVVNQMESPTGHLTNLSTRPPSRDEPPIDPYFEALNDRESRSWWPESAPYSCTPVDNPASPWVAAGMPDLGGSDPLSLIRFHGDGTVLRYGNEGFYGCTRSWKYPDAFRLDNPADPTYYTASGDIEIFVDVARVPTDAVGWIGDDGERVALTMDEAVRTLNEHVAPFYRRLSEGKFRITFSPGADFEVGDDGSPDAMHRQQKELTGWTCGDDLPCQLYAWGAMNRLLFTDVANDTGGRAWNGWAAMGLVHIVDARMETIIHEIGHAWLLWPHSFAEVLWRPDDDLEIEFPNEYNNYYDFMSRTGEAEGWRQTYPTLAINRYSAGWIEPERVALHLADEGTYTLSRAFDPGHQFLVVHSGRRYAFTTLEVHPDRDMQSVRLDVSIHDPSVEGGKRTRNYEGVQVNRYDQTYGTGARVRVGPAFYDRENPNWLRDVGYARDDYSMITDGQSRDLGGGVTASVSRNPDGSFDVTISGGRVAEFEPWCARFSFVPAYETGCRLDYPR
;
A
#
# COMPACT_ATOMS: atom_id res chain seq x y z
N MET A 1 28.01 -31.33 31.57
CA MET A 1 28.21 -31.30 30.11
C MET A 1 26.81 -31.16 29.55
N VAL A 2 26.45 -29.92 29.22
CA VAL A 2 25.10 -29.53 28.80
C VAL A 2 25.17 -29.51 27.28
N ASP A 3 24.38 -30.38 26.65
CA ASP A 3 24.20 -30.39 25.19
C ASP A 3 23.29 -29.23 24.79
N ASP A 4 23.78 -28.46 23.83
CA ASP A 4 23.17 -27.29 23.24
C ASP A 4 22.34 -27.76 22.04
N ALA A 5 21.03 -27.93 22.23
CA ALA A 5 20.10 -28.24 21.15
C ALA A 5 19.52 -26.92 20.62
N GLY A 6 20.12 -26.41 19.55
CA GLY A 6 19.63 -25.24 18.82
C GLY A 6 18.25 -25.50 18.22
N VAL A 7 17.24 -24.86 18.79
CA VAL A 7 15.91 -24.71 18.17
C VAL A 7 16.01 -23.53 17.22
N THR A 8 15.86 -23.79 15.92
CA THR A 8 15.72 -22.75 14.89
C THR A 8 14.29 -22.23 14.95
N ALA A 9 14.12 -20.96 15.35
CA ALA A 9 12.83 -20.28 15.28
C ALA A 9 12.38 -20.19 13.81
N ARG A 10 11.28 -20.88 13.47
CA ARG A 10 10.57 -20.64 12.22
C ARG A 10 9.72 -19.38 12.41
N ALA A 11 9.84 -18.43 11.49
CA ALA A 11 8.97 -17.27 11.44
C ALA A 11 7.50 -17.72 11.43
N ILE A 12 6.73 -17.22 12.39
CA ILE A 12 5.29 -17.45 12.48
C ILE A 12 4.64 -16.61 11.37
N THR A 13 4.53 -17.17 10.17
CA THR A 13 3.62 -16.64 9.15
C THR A 13 2.20 -16.90 9.63
N SER A 14 1.34 -15.88 9.60
CA SER A 14 -0.10 -16.04 9.80
C SER A 14 -0.59 -17.21 8.96
N ALA A 15 -1.06 -18.29 9.60
CA ALA A 15 -1.57 -19.44 8.89
C ALA A 15 -2.87 -19.04 8.17
N THR A 16 -2.76 -18.65 6.91
CA THR A 16 -3.88 -18.68 5.96
C THR A 16 -4.21 -20.16 5.72
N LEU A 17 -5.33 -20.62 6.26
CA LEU A 17 -5.92 -21.89 5.84
C LEU A 17 -6.23 -21.81 4.34
N ASP A 18 -5.86 -22.85 3.59
CA ASP A 18 -6.30 -23.06 2.20
C ASP A 18 -7.84 -23.19 2.18
N VAL A 19 -8.51 -22.08 1.87
CA VAL A 19 -9.96 -22.03 1.57
C VAL A 19 -10.11 -21.25 0.27
N ASP A 20 -11.04 -21.72 -0.55
CA ASP A 20 -11.53 -21.17 -1.83
C ASP A 20 -11.26 -19.65 -2.00
N THR A 21 -10.53 -19.29 -3.05
CA THR A 21 -9.73 -18.05 -3.16
C THR A 21 -10.51 -16.75 -3.24
N ASP A 22 -11.84 -16.78 -3.26
CA ASP A 22 -12.70 -15.59 -3.35
C ASP A 22 -13.36 -15.19 -2.01
N SER A 23 -13.35 -16.05 -0.99
CA SER A 23 -13.96 -15.73 0.31
C SER A 23 -12.96 -15.08 1.29
N THR A 24 -13.38 -14.00 1.93
CA THR A 24 -12.59 -13.31 2.97
C THR A 24 -12.93 -13.90 4.35
N GLU A 25 -11.90 -14.26 5.12
CA GLU A 25 -12.03 -14.74 6.50
C GLU A 25 -11.61 -13.63 7.49
N HIS A 26 -12.45 -13.34 8.47
CA HIS A 26 -12.19 -12.42 9.57
C HIS A 26 -12.28 -13.13 10.91
N SER A 27 -11.33 -12.87 11.81
CA SER A 27 -11.25 -13.52 13.12
C SER A 27 -11.46 -12.52 14.26
N ILE A 28 -12.29 -12.89 15.22
CA ILE A 28 -12.51 -12.17 16.47
C ILE A 28 -11.98 -13.04 17.62
N PRO A 29 -10.85 -12.67 18.26
CA PRO A 29 -10.13 -13.56 19.19
C PRO A 29 -10.82 -13.72 20.55
N LEU A 30 -11.74 -12.82 20.90
CA LEU A 30 -12.53 -12.87 22.13
C LEU A 30 -13.95 -12.36 21.91
N PHE A 31 -14.91 -13.20 22.28
CA PHE A 31 -16.34 -12.89 22.35
C PHE A 31 -16.92 -13.58 23.59
N LEU A 32 -17.27 -12.80 24.59
CA LEU A 32 -17.82 -13.28 25.86
C LEU A 32 -19.22 -13.88 25.67
N SER A 33 -19.45 -15.08 26.21
CA SER A 33 -20.78 -15.71 26.24
C SER A 33 -21.80 -14.84 26.96
N ALA A 34 -23.07 -14.91 26.55
CA ALA A 34 -24.18 -14.18 27.20
C ALA A 34 -24.45 -14.67 28.64
N SER A 35 -23.88 -15.80 29.06
CA SER A 35 -23.88 -16.24 30.45
C SER A 35 -23.13 -15.29 31.41
N ARG A 36 -22.29 -14.39 30.89
CA ARG A 36 -21.58 -13.34 31.64
C ARG A 36 -22.54 -12.19 32.00
N ALA A 37 -23.22 -12.27 33.14
CA ALA A 37 -24.21 -11.26 33.53
C ALA A 37 -23.64 -9.85 33.84
N ASP A 38 -22.32 -9.68 33.90
CA ASP A 38 -21.63 -8.41 34.18
C ASP A 38 -21.11 -7.70 32.92
N ARG A 39 -20.99 -8.43 31.80
CA ARG A 39 -20.40 -7.94 30.55
C ARG A 39 -21.09 -8.56 29.35
N GLU A 40 -21.18 -7.80 28.28
CA GLU A 40 -21.79 -8.26 27.04
C GLU A 40 -20.84 -8.00 25.89
N SER A 41 -20.65 -8.98 25.01
CA SER A 41 -19.88 -8.76 23.79
C SER A 41 -20.77 -8.33 22.65
N PHE A 42 -20.23 -7.48 21.79
CA PHE A 42 -20.85 -6.94 20.59
C PHE A 42 -19.93 -7.21 19.40
N VAL A 43 -20.53 -7.63 18.29
CA VAL A 43 -19.88 -7.59 16.99
C VAL A 43 -20.60 -6.58 16.12
N ARG A 44 -19.84 -5.83 15.32
CA ARG A 44 -20.33 -4.96 14.26
C ARG A 44 -19.74 -5.47 12.95
N VAL A 45 -20.58 -5.84 12.00
CA VAL A 45 -20.19 -6.31 10.67
C VAL A 45 -20.66 -5.27 9.66
N ILE A 46 -19.69 -4.69 8.96
CA ILE A 46 -19.90 -3.64 7.96
C ILE A 46 -19.70 -4.29 6.58
N ASN A 47 -20.69 -4.22 5.71
CA ASN A 47 -20.49 -4.49 4.29
C ASN A 47 -19.90 -3.23 3.67
N ARG A 48 -18.74 -3.34 3.03
CA ARG A 48 -18.11 -2.23 2.30
C ARG A 48 -18.39 -2.27 0.81
N SER A 49 -19.06 -3.33 0.34
CA SER A 49 -19.46 -3.47 -1.05
C SER A 49 -20.83 -2.86 -1.33
N ALA A 50 -21.06 -2.50 -2.59
CA ALA A 50 -22.33 -1.99 -3.11
C ALA A 50 -23.34 -3.10 -3.44
N VAL A 51 -23.10 -4.34 -2.99
CA VAL A 51 -23.98 -5.48 -3.22
C VAL A 51 -24.39 -6.13 -1.91
N ASP A 52 -25.61 -6.65 -1.87
CA ASP A 52 -26.09 -7.46 -0.76
C ASP A 52 -25.38 -8.83 -0.76
N GLY A 53 -25.28 -9.47 0.40
CA GLY A 53 -24.78 -10.83 0.50
C GLY A 53 -24.93 -11.42 1.89
N ARG A 54 -24.15 -12.48 2.13
CA ARG A 54 -24.26 -13.30 3.34
C ARG A 54 -22.90 -13.47 4.00
N VAL A 55 -22.89 -13.41 5.33
CA VAL A 55 -21.74 -13.69 6.18
C VAL A 55 -22.02 -14.95 6.99
N GLU A 56 -21.13 -15.93 6.92
CA GLU A 56 -21.18 -17.11 7.77
C GLU A 56 -20.37 -16.87 9.04
N ILE A 57 -20.97 -17.10 10.21
CA ILE A 57 -20.36 -16.86 11.52
C ILE A 57 -20.19 -18.19 12.23
N ARG A 58 -18.94 -18.63 12.39
CA ARG A 58 -18.57 -19.82 13.18
C ARG A 58 -18.04 -19.39 14.53
N ALA A 59 -18.74 -19.77 15.60
CA ALA A 59 -18.25 -19.61 16.97
C ALA A 59 -17.43 -20.84 17.39
N ILE A 60 -16.34 -20.63 18.12
CA ILE A 60 -15.46 -21.68 18.65
C ILE A 60 -15.21 -21.36 20.11
N ASP A 61 -15.56 -22.26 21.01
CA ASP A 61 -15.44 -22.03 22.45
C ASP A 61 -14.00 -22.26 22.96
N ASP A 62 -13.74 -21.94 24.23
CA ASP A 62 -12.39 -22.09 24.82
C ASP A 62 -11.90 -23.55 24.85
N SER A 63 -12.80 -24.53 24.70
CA SER A 63 -12.46 -25.96 24.60
C SER A 63 -12.16 -26.41 23.16
N GLY A 64 -12.28 -25.51 22.19
CA GLY A 64 -12.08 -25.77 20.76
C GLY A 64 -13.31 -26.38 20.08
N TRP A 65 -14.45 -26.46 20.77
CA TRP A 65 -15.68 -26.98 20.18
C TRP A 65 -16.35 -25.91 19.31
N ALA A 66 -16.78 -26.32 18.12
CA ALA A 66 -17.40 -25.45 17.12
C ALA A 66 -18.76 -26.03 16.65
N PRO A 67 -19.90 -25.40 16.98
CA PRO A 67 -21.19 -25.72 16.37
C PRO A 67 -21.23 -25.35 14.87
N PRO A 68 -22.30 -25.75 14.14
CA PRO A 68 -22.55 -25.24 12.79
C PRO A 68 -22.55 -23.70 12.72
N ALA A 69 -22.10 -23.15 11.60
CA ALA A 69 -22.09 -21.71 11.37
C ALA A 69 -23.51 -21.12 11.35
N VAL A 70 -23.64 -19.88 11.80
CA VAL A 70 -24.86 -19.08 11.73
C VAL A 70 -24.74 -18.11 10.55
N ALA A 71 -25.79 -17.99 9.74
CA ALA A 71 -25.82 -17.03 8.65
C ALA A 71 -26.30 -15.65 9.15
N LEU A 72 -25.67 -14.61 8.61
CA LEU A 72 -26.08 -13.21 8.73
C LEU A 72 -26.27 -12.64 7.32
N ASP A 73 -27.50 -12.25 6.98
CA ASP A 73 -27.77 -11.53 5.73
C ASP A 73 -27.47 -10.03 5.91
N LEU A 74 -26.78 -9.44 4.95
CA LEU A 74 -26.27 -8.07 5.02
C LEU A 74 -26.46 -7.36 3.67
N GLY A 75 -27.17 -6.23 3.69
CA GLY A 75 -27.37 -5.39 2.51
C GLY A 75 -26.11 -4.63 2.09
N ALA A 76 -26.13 -4.06 0.88
CA ALA A 76 -25.11 -3.16 0.34
C ALA A 76 -24.83 -2.02 1.31
N GLU A 77 -23.54 -1.79 1.60
CA GLU A 77 -23.05 -0.75 2.52
C GLU A 77 -23.64 -0.79 3.95
N GLN A 78 -24.47 -1.79 4.25
CA GLN A 78 -25.19 -1.90 5.49
C GLN A 78 -24.22 -2.28 6.62
N THR A 79 -24.52 -1.77 7.81
CA THR A 79 -23.91 -2.27 9.03
C THR A 79 -24.92 -2.97 9.91
N VAL A 80 -24.61 -4.19 10.34
CA VAL A 80 -25.36 -4.90 11.37
C VAL A 80 -24.49 -5.05 12.61
N HIS A 81 -25.08 -4.87 13.78
CA HIS A 81 -24.45 -5.21 15.04
C HIS A 81 -25.29 -6.21 15.84
N PHE A 82 -24.65 -7.20 16.44
CA PHE A 82 -25.30 -8.20 17.28
C PHE A 82 -24.49 -8.40 18.57
N ASN A 83 -25.17 -8.77 19.65
CA ASN A 83 -24.52 -9.11 20.91
C ASN A 83 -24.46 -10.63 21.13
N SER A 84 -23.83 -11.06 22.22
CA SER A 84 -23.74 -12.48 22.55
C SER A 84 -25.10 -13.15 22.75
N GLY A 85 -26.09 -12.43 23.27
CA GLY A 85 -27.46 -12.92 23.40
C GLY A 85 -28.15 -13.16 22.06
N ASP A 86 -27.97 -12.26 21.09
CA ASP A 86 -28.49 -12.35 19.73
C ASP A 86 -27.90 -13.58 19.01
N LEU A 87 -26.58 -13.78 19.10
CA LEU A 87 -25.90 -14.91 18.45
C LEU A 87 -26.24 -16.26 19.12
N GLU A 88 -26.38 -16.29 20.45
CA GLU A 88 -26.79 -17.48 21.20
C GLU A 88 -28.23 -17.92 20.89
N ASN A 89 -29.15 -16.95 20.87
CA ASN A 89 -30.58 -17.20 20.91
C ASN A 89 -31.31 -16.92 19.59
N SER A 90 -30.59 -16.53 18.52
CA SER A 90 -31.11 -15.95 17.27
C SER A 90 -31.74 -14.57 17.43
N ASN A 91 -31.70 -13.77 16.36
CA ASN A 91 -32.41 -12.49 16.28
C ASN A 91 -32.70 -12.13 14.81
N SER A 92 -33.84 -12.58 14.30
CA SER A 92 -34.23 -12.36 12.89
C SER A 92 -34.38 -10.89 12.52
N SER A 93 -34.65 -9.99 13.48
CA SER A 93 -34.69 -8.54 13.21
C SER A 93 -33.33 -7.95 12.84
N LYS A 94 -32.25 -8.70 13.08
CA LYS A 94 -30.86 -8.36 12.74
C LYS A 94 -30.29 -9.27 11.65
N GLY A 95 -31.12 -10.05 10.96
CA GLY A 95 -30.66 -11.00 9.93
C GLY A 95 -30.04 -12.29 10.49
N LEU A 96 -30.11 -12.54 11.80
CA LEU A 96 -29.69 -13.79 12.43
C LEU A 96 -30.90 -14.72 12.58
N GLU A 97 -31.22 -15.47 11.51
CA GLU A 97 -32.38 -16.39 11.50
C GLU A 97 -32.20 -17.54 12.49
N ASP A 98 -30.97 -18.01 12.62
CA ASP A 98 -30.55 -19.06 13.54
C ASP A 98 -29.68 -18.51 14.67
N GLY A 99 -29.56 -19.29 15.72
CA GLY A 99 -28.65 -19.05 16.83
C GLY A 99 -27.88 -20.33 17.10
N ILE A 100 -26.79 -20.22 17.85
CA ILE A 100 -25.94 -21.38 18.15
C ILE A 100 -26.71 -22.47 18.91
N ARG A 101 -27.66 -22.08 19.78
CA ARG A 101 -28.63 -22.95 20.51
C ARG A 101 -28.03 -24.15 21.26
N SER A 102 -26.73 -24.15 21.52
CA SER A 102 -25.98 -25.26 22.10
C SER A 102 -25.12 -24.79 23.27
N PRO A 103 -24.95 -25.59 24.33
CA PRO A 103 -24.11 -25.20 25.46
C PRO A 103 -22.64 -25.19 25.04
N MET A 104 -22.06 -23.99 24.91
CA MET A 104 -20.62 -23.77 24.72
C MET A 104 -19.92 -23.58 26.07
N GLN A 105 -18.63 -23.89 26.15
CA GLN A 105 -17.82 -23.76 27.36
C GLN A 105 -16.94 -22.50 27.32
N GLY A 106 -17.04 -21.66 28.36
CA GLY A 106 -16.19 -20.48 28.48
C GLY A 106 -16.57 -19.35 27.53
N ASP A 107 -15.58 -18.52 27.20
CA ASP A 107 -15.71 -17.47 26.19
C ASP A 107 -15.32 -18.02 24.81
N TRP A 108 -15.60 -17.27 23.75
CA TRP A 108 -15.52 -17.76 22.38
C TRP A 108 -14.52 -16.95 21.56
N ARG A 109 -14.10 -17.52 20.44
CA ARG A 109 -13.64 -16.78 19.27
C ARG A 109 -14.65 -16.92 18.15
N LEU A 110 -14.74 -15.94 17.27
CA LEU A 110 -15.60 -15.99 16.09
C LEU A 110 -14.75 -15.97 14.83
N VAL A 111 -15.17 -16.73 13.83
CA VAL A 111 -14.64 -16.70 12.47
C VAL A 111 -15.79 -16.33 11.55
N LEU A 112 -15.63 -15.24 10.79
CA LEU A 112 -16.62 -14.73 9.86
C LEU A 112 -16.09 -14.92 8.44
N THR A 113 -16.87 -15.55 7.58
CA THR A 113 -16.50 -15.82 6.18
C THR A 113 -17.54 -15.25 5.24
N SER A 114 -17.11 -14.53 4.19
CA SER A 114 -18.01 -13.96 3.19
C SER A 114 -17.30 -13.66 1.88
N ASP A 115 -18.04 -13.69 0.77
CA ASP A 115 -17.60 -13.16 -0.53
C ASP A 115 -17.75 -11.63 -0.62
N LEU A 116 -18.42 -11.01 0.36
CA LEU A 116 -18.49 -9.56 0.49
C LEU A 116 -17.16 -9.01 1.01
N ASP A 117 -16.82 -7.79 0.62
CA ASP A 117 -15.79 -7.01 1.32
C ASP A 117 -16.35 -6.54 2.67
N ILE A 118 -16.08 -7.30 3.73
CA ILE A 118 -16.57 -6.97 5.08
C ILE A 118 -15.48 -6.36 5.98
N GLU A 119 -15.94 -5.64 7.00
CA GLU A 119 -15.14 -5.25 8.16
C GLU A 119 -15.85 -5.72 9.43
N ALA A 120 -15.16 -6.50 10.25
CA ALA A 120 -15.70 -7.08 11.48
C ALA A 120 -15.02 -6.47 12.71
N LEU A 121 -15.81 -5.82 13.57
CA LEU A 121 -15.36 -5.18 14.80
C LEU A 121 -15.98 -5.87 16.01
N ALA A 122 -15.25 -5.91 17.11
CA ALA A 122 -15.68 -6.54 18.35
C ALA A 122 -15.48 -5.60 19.53
N TYR A 123 -16.47 -5.55 20.43
CA TYR A 123 -16.43 -4.75 21.64
C TYR A 123 -16.95 -5.53 22.84
N VAL A 124 -16.48 -5.20 24.03
CA VAL A 124 -17.11 -5.60 25.29
C VAL A 124 -17.74 -4.37 25.93
N ARG A 125 -18.99 -4.53 26.37
CA ARG A 125 -19.79 -3.52 27.06
C ARG A 125 -19.97 -3.88 28.53
N THR A 126 -19.77 -2.92 29.42
CA THR A 126 -20.14 -3.02 30.84
C THR A 126 -21.53 -2.44 31.11
N LYS A 127 -22.06 -2.70 32.30
CA LYS A 127 -23.41 -2.24 32.73
C LYS A 127 -23.60 -0.72 32.71
N ASP A 128 -22.54 0.04 32.87
CA ASP A 128 -22.57 1.51 32.81
C ASP A 128 -22.47 2.05 31.36
N GLY A 129 -22.49 1.16 30.36
CA GLY A 129 -22.49 1.50 28.95
C GLY A 129 -21.10 1.63 28.33
N MET A 130 -20.03 1.50 29.12
CA MET A 130 -18.67 1.63 28.58
C MET A 130 -18.35 0.52 27.59
N LEU A 131 -17.79 0.86 26.42
CA LEU A 131 -17.34 -0.06 25.38
C LEU A 131 -15.83 -0.08 25.35
N THR A 132 -15.23 -1.24 25.12
CA THR A 132 -13.80 -1.35 24.78
C THR A 132 -13.61 -2.28 23.59
N SER A 133 -12.72 -1.91 22.67
CA SER A 133 -12.36 -2.72 21.51
C SER A 133 -11.74 -4.06 21.93
N MET A 134 -12.12 -5.14 21.24
CA MET A 134 -11.61 -6.51 21.46
C MET A 134 -11.07 -7.16 20.19
N VAL A 135 -10.87 -6.38 19.11
CA VAL A 135 -10.30 -6.89 17.86
C VAL A 135 -8.79 -7.03 17.93
N ASP A 136 -8.14 -6.21 18.76
CA ASP A 136 -6.69 -6.11 18.75
C ASP A 136 -6.02 -7.35 19.33
N THR A 137 -5.03 -7.85 18.63
CA THR A 137 -4.12 -8.91 19.08
C THR A 137 -2.72 -8.35 19.29
N VAL A 138 -1.92 -9.10 20.03
CA VAL A 138 -0.53 -8.76 20.30
C VAL A 138 0.26 -8.85 19.00
N ALA A 139 1.04 -7.82 18.68
CA ALA A 139 1.87 -7.80 17.48
C ALA A 139 2.99 -8.85 17.53
N ALA A 140 3.31 -9.44 16.38
CA ALA A 140 4.51 -10.26 16.22
C ALA A 140 5.76 -9.37 16.25
N GLY A 141 6.77 -9.80 17.01
CA GLY A 141 8.13 -9.28 16.98
C GLY A 141 9.12 -10.36 16.54
N ASP A 142 10.42 -10.02 16.54
CA ASP A 142 11.49 -10.90 16.04
C ASP A 142 11.55 -12.25 16.76
N ASP A 143 11.23 -12.26 18.06
CA ASP A 143 11.31 -13.43 18.94
C ASP A 143 9.92 -14.00 19.32
N GLY A 144 8.84 -13.60 18.65
CA GLY A 144 7.46 -14.06 18.96
C GLY A 144 6.49 -12.91 19.25
N LEU A 145 5.32 -13.23 19.84
CA LEU A 145 4.29 -12.22 20.12
C LEU A 145 4.71 -11.35 21.31
N TRP A 146 4.78 -10.03 21.13
CA TRP A 146 5.35 -9.11 22.13
C TRP A 146 4.29 -8.31 22.90
N VAL A 147 4.09 -8.65 24.18
CA VAL A 147 3.17 -7.94 25.10
C VAL A 147 3.89 -6.75 25.75
N PRO A 148 3.52 -5.50 25.42
CA PRO A 148 4.28 -4.32 25.84
C PRO A 148 4.06 -3.91 27.30
N THR A 149 2.92 -4.29 27.88
CA THR A 149 2.60 -4.02 29.28
C THR A 149 1.76 -5.15 29.85
N PHE A 150 2.15 -5.59 31.04
CA PHE A 150 1.43 -6.57 31.83
C PHE A 150 1.64 -6.25 33.30
N ASN A 151 0.56 -5.96 34.04
CA ASN A 151 0.65 -5.54 35.43
C ASN A 151 1.16 -6.70 36.31
N PRO A 152 1.94 -6.41 37.36
CA PRO A 152 2.39 -7.44 38.27
C PRO A 152 1.22 -7.98 39.09
N GLY A 153 1.30 -9.24 39.55
CA GLY A 153 0.24 -9.92 40.29
C GLY A 153 -0.12 -9.26 41.62
N LYS A 154 0.79 -8.47 42.20
CA LYS A 154 0.51 -7.61 43.37
C LYS A 154 -0.49 -6.49 43.09
N ASN A 155 -0.76 -6.14 41.83
CA ASN A 155 -1.71 -5.08 41.46
C ASN A 155 -3.15 -5.61 41.36
N GLN A 156 -3.79 -5.76 42.52
CA GLN A 156 -5.15 -6.32 42.64
C GLN A 156 -6.27 -5.37 42.15
N ARG A 157 -5.94 -4.13 41.77
CA ARG A 157 -6.93 -3.17 41.22
C ARG A 157 -6.90 -3.10 39.70
N GLN A 158 -5.97 -3.80 39.06
CA GLN A 158 -5.76 -3.77 37.62
C GLN A 158 -5.14 -5.11 37.21
N VAL A 159 -5.94 -6.17 37.23
CA VAL A 159 -5.46 -7.53 37.03
C VAL A 159 -5.24 -7.75 35.55
N SER A 160 -3.98 -7.92 35.13
CA SER A 160 -3.67 -8.29 33.76
C SER A 160 -3.97 -9.76 33.50
N VAL A 161 -4.49 -10.03 32.31
CA VAL A 161 -4.86 -11.37 31.82
C VAL A 161 -4.28 -11.56 30.43
N LEU A 162 -3.45 -12.58 30.24
CA LEU A 162 -2.92 -12.99 28.95
C LEU A 162 -3.85 -14.06 28.38
N ARG A 163 -4.55 -13.76 27.28
CA ARG A 163 -5.30 -14.78 26.53
C ARG A 163 -4.43 -15.30 25.39
N VAL A 164 -4.29 -16.62 25.26
CA VAL A 164 -3.59 -17.28 24.16
C VAL A 164 -4.57 -18.23 23.47
N VAL A 165 -4.64 -18.16 22.14
CA VAL A 165 -5.54 -18.95 21.31
C VAL A 165 -4.69 -19.73 20.31
N ASN A 166 -4.84 -21.05 20.28
CA ASN A 166 -4.26 -21.89 19.25
C ASN A 166 -5.20 -21.88 18.04
N LEU A 167 -4.72 -21.39 16.91
CA LEU A 167 -5.46 -21.37 15.64
C LEU A 167 -5.29 -22.67 14.84
N GLY A 168 -4.31 -23.49 15.21
CA GLY A 168 -3.95 -24.72 14.53
C GLY A 168 -4.87 -25.89 14.83
N ALA A 169 -4.77 -26.89 13.95
CA ALA A 169 -5.42 -28.19 14.10
C ALA A 169 -4.59 -29.17 14.96
N GLU A 170 -3.40 -28.76 15.40
CA GLU A 170 -2.49 -29.53 16.26
C GLU A 170 -2.25 -28.79 17.57
N ASP A 171 -1.88 -29.52 18.62
CA ASP A 171 -1.47 -28.94 19.89
C ASP A 171 -0.21 -28.08 19.70
N SER A 172 -0.08 -27.00 20.46
CA SER A 172 1.09 -26.12 20.42
C SER A 172 1.77 -26.02 21.77
N SER A 173 3.09 -26.19 21.81
CA SER A 173 3.91 -25.85 22.97
C SER A 173 4.11 -24.35 23.03
N VAL A 174 3.70 -23.71 24.12
CA VAL A 174 3.77 -22.26 24.31
C VAL A 174 4.78 -21.93 25.42
N VAL A 175 5.63 -20.95 25.17
CA VAL A 175 6.61 -20.43 26.12
C VAL A 175 6.41 -18.92 26.31
N VAL A 176 6.31 -18.48 27.57
CA VAL A 176 6.14 -17.09 27.96
C VAL A 176 7.38 -16.63 28.74
N ARG A 177 8.08 -15.63 28.21
CA ARG A 177 9.22 -14.97 28.85
C ARG A 177 8.80 -13.59 29.35
N GLY A 178 9.45 -13.09 30.40
CA GLY A 178 9.16 -11.77 30.96
C GLY A 178 10.40 -10.91 31.14
N VAL A 179 10.29 -9.60 30.90
CA VAL A 179 11.28 -8.57 31.29
C VAL A 179 10.58 -7.46 32.05
N ASP A 180 11.00 -7.20 33.28
CA ASP A 180 10.37 -6.20 34.15
C ASP A 180 10.78 -4.75 33.82
N ASP A 181 10.26 -3.75 34.54
CA ASP A 181 10.55 -2.33 34.27
C ASP A 181 12.00 -1.94 34.55
N SER A 182 12.73 -2.72 35.36
CA SER A 182 14.16 -2.49 35.61
C SER A 182 15.06 -3.01 34.48
N GLY A 183 14.47 -3.72 33.50
CA GLY A 183 15.21 -4.39 32.44
C GLY A 183 15.72 -5.78 32.83
N ALA A 184 15.27 -6.32 33.97
CA ALA A 184 15.64 -7.65 34.42
C ALA A 184 14.70 -8.70 33.80
N SER A 185 15.29 -9.72 33.17
CA SER A 185 14.55 -10.89 32.71
C SER A 185 14.07 -11.74 33.89
N ALA A 186 12.93 -12.38 33.73
CA ALA A 186 12.45 -13.42 34.63
C ALA A 186 13.49 -14.54 34.77
N SER A 187 13.55 -15.16 35.96
CA SER A 187 14.53 -16.22 36.24
C SER A 187 14.26 -17.50 35.44
N GLU A 188 12.99 -17.81 35.19
CA GLU A 188 12.55 -18.95 34.41
C GLU A 188 11.38 -18.55 33.50
N PRO A 189 11.26 -19.11 32.28
CA PRO A 189 10.08 -18.94 31.46
C PRO A 189 8.91 -19.76 32.01
N VAL A 190 7.69 -19.36 31.66
CA VAL A 190 6.48 -20.17 31.89
C VAL A 190 6.18 -20.96 30.62
N SER A 191 5.98 -22.27 30.72
CA SER A 191 5.65 -23.11 29.55
C SER A 191 4.43 -24.00 29.80
N PHE A 192 3.62 -24.21 28.77
CA PHE A 192 2.44 -25.07 28.78
C PHE A 192 2.11 -25.58 27.37
N THR A 193 1.31 -26.64 27.27
CA THR A 193 0.74 -27.10 26.00
C THR A 193 -0.67 -26.56 25.84
N LEU A 194 -0.96 -25.96 24.68
CA LEU A 194 -2.27 -25.45 24.31
C LEU A 194 -2.88 -26.36 23.22
N PRO A 195 -3.94 -27.13 23.53
CA PRO A 195 -4.47 -28.07 22.54
C PRO A 195 -5.04 -27.38 21.29
N ALA A 196 -5.15 -28.16 20.21
CA ALA A 196 -5.68 -27.69 18.92
C ALA A 196 -7.00 -26.90 19.07
N SER A 197 -7.08 -25.74 18.41
CA SER A 197 -8.25 -24.85 18.40
C SER A 197 -8.71 -24.31 19.77
N GLN A 198 -8.00 -24.59 20.86
CA GLN A 198 -8.38 -24.14 22.21
C GLN A 198 -7.83 -22.75 22.53
N ALA A 199 -8.45 -22.12 23.53
CA ALA A 199 -7.96 -20.87 24.10
C ALA A 199 -7.82 -20.99 25.61
N ARG A 200 -6.85 -20.25 26.17
CA ARG A 200 -6.59 -20.19 27.61
C ARG A 200 -6.25 -18.77 28.04
N SER A 201 -6.59 -18.45 29.29
CA SER A 201 -6.34 -17.13 29.87
C SER A 201 -5.58 -17.27 31.19
N PHE A 202 -4.50 -16.51 31.34
CA PHE A 202 -3.63 -16.54 32.51
C PHE A 202 -3.58 -15.15 33.15
N THR A 203 -3.94 -15.07 34.43
CA THR A 203 -3.78 -13.85 35.22
C THR A 203 -2.31 -13.63 35.59
N ALA A 204 -1.94 -12.39 35.90
CA ALA A 204 -0.58 -12.10 36.37
C ALA A 204 -0.12 -12.93 37.58
N PRO A 205 -0.91 -13.11 38.66
CA PRO A 205 -0.51 -14.01 39.74
C PRO A 205 -0.23 -15.45 39.27
N GLN A 206 -1.01 -15.98 38.32
CA GLN A 206 -0.81 -17.34 37.82
C GLN A 206 0.53 -17.48 37.06
N LEU A 207 0.91 -16.48 36.25
CA LEU A 207 2.20 -16.47 35.56
C LEU A 207 3.39 -16.19 36.50
N GLU A 208 3.23 -15.32 37.49
CA GLU A 208 4.28 -14.98 38.45
C GLU A 208 4.58 -16.11 39.44
N GLU A 209 3.56 -16.89 39.79
CA GLU A 209 3.65 -17.98 40.77
C GLU A 209 3.81 -19.36 40.12
N GLY A 210 3.58 -19.48 38.81
CA GLY A 210 3.61 -20.77 38.11
C GLY A 210 2.49 -21.71 38.57
N ARG A 211 1.30 -21.17 38.85
CA ARG A 211 0.16 -21.95 39.39
C ARG A 211 -1.08 -21.77 38.52
N HIS A 212 -1.63 -22.87 38.04
CA HIS A 212 -2.93 -22.92 37.39
C HIS A 212 -3.62 -24.25 37.72
N ASP A 213 -4.89 -24.21 38.13
CA ASP A 213 -5.54 -25.38 38.73
C ASP A 213 -5.84 -26.51 37.72
N ASP A 214 -5.99 -26.16 36.43
CA ASP A 214 -6.46 -27.07 35.38
C ASP A 214 -5.44 -27.41 34.27
N LEU A 215 -4.18 -26.97 34.40
CA LEU A 215 -3.13 -27.17 33.38
C LEU A 215 -1.77 -27.46 34.02
N GLU A 216 -1.00 -28.34 33.37
CA GLU A 216 0.43 -28.49 33.66
C GLU A 216 1.16 -27.25 33.13
N VAL A 217 1.24 -26.23 33.97
CA VAL A 217 2.05 -25.03 33.75
C VAL A 217 3.39 -25.25 34.47
N HIS A 218 4.49 -25.10 33.75
CA HIS A 218 5.85 -25.24 34.29
C HIS A 218 6.55 -23.88 34.34
N GLY A 219 7.38 -23.67 35.37
CA GLY A 219 8.12 -22.43 35.58
C GLY A 219 7.28 -21.29 36.14
N ALA A 220 7.91 -20.15 36.41
CA ALA A 220 7.27 -18.97 36.98
C ALA A 220 8.09 -17.70 36.64
N LEU A 221 7.42 -16.59 36.34
CA LEU A 221 8.11 -15.32 36.06
C LEU A 221 8.75 -14.71 37.32
N GLY A 222 8.23 -15.04 38.50
CA GLY A 222 8.57 -14.38 39.76
C GLY A 222 7.86 -13.04 39.94
N ALA A 223 8.21 -12.28 40.98
CA ALA A 223 7.49 -11.05 41.35
C ALA A 223 7.89 -9.79 40.55
N GLY A 224 9.11 -9.78 39.98
CA GLY A 224 9.67 -8.67 39.20
C GLY A 224 9.71 -7.30 39.91
N THR A 225 10.21 -6.31 39.19
CA THR A 225 10.22 -4.89 39.56
C THR A 225 9.35 -4.09 38.59
N GLY A 226 8.21 -3.58 39.06
CA GLY A 226 7.30 -2.80 38.22
C GLY A 226 6.36 -3.68 37.40
N LYS A 227 6.06 -3.26 36.16
CA LYS A 227 5.27 -4.01 35.18
C LYS A 227 6.18 -4.96 34.37
N TRP A 228 5.58 -5.99 33.82
CA TRP A 228 6.23 -6.90 32.88
C TRP A 228 6.00 -6.47 31.43
N ARG A 229 6.98 -6.78 30.59
CA ARG A 229 6.80 -7.03 29.15
C ARG A 229 6.93 -8.52 28.93
N LEU A 230 6.11 -9.11 28.07
CA LEU A 230 6.16 -10.55 27.80
C LEU A 230 6.50 -10.82 26.34
N THR A 231 7.23 -11.91 26.10
CA THR A 231 7.36 -12.52 24.78
C THR A 231 6.69 -13.88 24.84
N VAL A 232 5.76 -14.14 23.91
CA VAL A 232 5.02 -15.39 23.80
C VAL A 232 5.42 -16.10 22.52
N GLU A 233 6.11 -17.23 22.67
CA GLU A 233 6.61 -18.10 21.61
C GLU A 233 5.73 -19.36 21.53
N ALA A 234 5.54 -19.90 20.33
CA ALA A 234 4.93 -21.21 20.15
C ALA A 234 5.49 -21.94 18.91
N ASP A 235 5.39 -23.27 18.92
CA ASP A 235 5.74 -24.13 17.77
C ASP A 235 4.61 -24.29 16.74
N GLY A 236 3.40 -23.83 17.06
CA GLY A 236 2.25 -23.76 16.17
C GLY A 236 1.62 -22.37 16.09
N PRO A 237 0.62 -22.17 15.20
CA PRO A 237 0.02 -20.86 14.98
C PRO A 237 -0.84 -20.45 16.17
N ILE A 238 -0.42 -19.42 16.88
CA ILE A 238 -1.16 -18.83 18.00
C ILE A 238 -1.45 -17.35 17.75
N VAL A 239 -2.49 -16.84 18.44
CA VAL A 239 -2.67 -15.42 18.68
C VAL A 239 -2.76 -15.16 20.18
N ALA A 240 -2.33 -13.99 20.61
CA ALA A 240 -2.39 -13.58 22.01
C ALA A 240 -3.09 -12.22 22.17
N MET A 241 -3.71 -12.02 23.33
CA MET A 241 -4.27 -10.74 23.75
C MET A 241 -3.76 -10.39 25.16
N SER A 242 -3.42 -9.13 25.37
CA SER A 242 -3.14 -8.57 26.70
C SER A 242 -4.37 -7.81 27.18
N LEU A 243 -5.06 -8.37 28.17
CA LEU A 243 -6.28 -7.81 28.72
C LEU A 243 -6.02 -7.27 30.13
N LEU A 244 -6.84 -6.33 30.57
CA LEU A 244 -6.82 -5.81 31.94
C LEU A 244 -8.24 -5.74 32.51
N ASP A 245 -8.40 -6.32 33.68
CA ASP A 245 -9.66 -6.39 34.42
C ASP A 245 -9.60 -5.46 35.64
N SER A 246 -10.61 -4.60 35.77
CA SER A 246 -10.75 -3.66 36.89
C SER A 246 -11.74 -4.16 37.95
N PRO A 247 -11.68 -3.65 39.20
CA PRO A 247 -12.65 -3.95 40.24
C PRO A 247 -14.10 -3.67 39.87
N THR A 248 -14.35 -2.68 39.01
CA THR A 248 -15.68 -2.33 38.47
C THR A 248 -16.09 -3.20 37.30
N ARG A 249 -15.31 -4.24 37.00
CA ARG A 249 -15.54 -5.20 35.93
C ARG A 249 -15.50 -4.58 34.54
N HIS A 250 -14.79 -3.49 34.32
CA HIS A 250 -14.35 -3.15 32.97
C HIS A 250 -13.24 -4.10 32.50
N LEU A 251 -13.35 -4.57 31.27
CA LEU A 251 -12.33 -5.34 30.56
C LEU A 251 -11.77 -4.46 29.45
N THR A 252 -10.45 -4.28 29.43
CA THR A 252 -9.79 -3.47 28.41
C THR A 252 -8.74 -4.27 27.68
N ASN A 253 -8.64 -4.04 26.38
CA ASN A 253 -7.60 -4.63 25.54
C ASN A 253 -6.41 -3.67 25.46
N LEU A 254 -5.23 -4.16 25.84
CA LEU A 254 -3.95 -3.42 25.83
C LEU A 254 -2.94 -4.10 24.89
N SER A 255 -3.43 -4.83 23.90
CA SER A 255 -2.59 -5.60 22.98
C SER A 255 -1.85 -4.75 21.96
N THR A 256 -2.37 -3.54 21.66
CA THR A 256 -1.78 -2.67 20.66
C THR A 256 -0.48 -2.02 21.12
N VAL A 257 0.35 -1.74 20.13
CA VAL A 257 1.52 -0.88 20.23
C VAL A 257 1.39 0.17 19.13
N PRO A 258 1.79 1.43 19.37
CA PRO A 258 1.79 2.41 18.30
C PRO A 258 2.78 2.00 17.23
N ARG A 259 2.42 2.32 15.99
CA ARG A 259 3.27 2.06 14.83
C ARG A 259 4.64 2.72 15.03
N ALA A 260 5.70 1.97 14.77
CA ALA A 260 7.05 2.53 14.83
C ALA A 260 7.18 3.67 13.80
N PRO A 261 7.85 4.78 14.14
CA PRO A 261 8.15 5.82 13.17
C PRO A 261 8.98 5.24 12.01
N VAL A 262 8.71 5.71 10.81
CA VAL A 262 9.28 5.16 9.58
C VAL A 262 10.60 5.85 9.25
N GLY A 263 11.53 5.13 8.60
CA GLY A 263 12.72 5.74 8.00
C GLY A 263 13.73 6.28 9.03
N GLY A 264 13.77 5.68 10.23
CA GLY A 264 14.62 6.11 11.32
C GLY A 264 14.21 7.45 11.94
N ALA A 265 12.98 7.92 11.69
CA ALA A 265 12.44 9.08 12.36
C ALA A 265 12.48 8.85 13.88
N ARG A 266 13.15 9.75 14.61
CA ARG A 266 13.33 9.64 16.07
C ARG A 266 12.14 10.19 16.86
N VAL A 267 11.03 10.55 16.22
CA VAL A 267 9.89 11.22 16.85
C VAL A 267 8.76 10.23 17.09
N HIS A 268 8.50 9.92 18.35
CA HIS A 268 7.35 9.13 18.78
C HIS A 268 6.25 10.08 19.26
N ARG A 269 5.00 9.79 18.90
CA ARG A 269 3.87 10.69 19.17
C ARG A 269 2.90 10.09 20.17
N VAL A 270 2.38 10.93 21.06
CA VAL A 270 1.21 10.65 21.89
C VAL A 270 0.10 11.60 21.45
N ASN A 271 -0.90 11.06 20.76
CA ASN A 271 -1.94 11.87 20.11
C ASN A 271 -2.97 12.47 21.10
N TYR A 272 -3.08 11.89 22.29
CA TYR A 272 -3.95 12.39 23.34
C TYR A 272 -3.41 12.09 24.74
N MET A 273 -3.33 13.12 25.56
CA MET A 273 -3.08 13.05 26.99
C MET A 273 -3.90 14.15 27.69
N PRO A 274 -4.82 13.82 28.60
CA PRO A 274 -5.60 14.84 29.30
C PRO A 274 -4.69 15.64 30.27
N PRO A 275 -4.99 16.92 30.56
CA PRO A 275 -4.22 17.72 31.51
C PRO A 275 -4.34 17.16 32.94
N ALA A 276 -3.42 17.53 33.84
CA ALA A 276 -3.47 17.05 35.23
C ALA A 276 -4.73 17.52 35.98
N THR A 277 -5.36 18.60 35.52
CA THR A 277 -6.62 19.14 36.05
C THR A 277 -7.85 18.29 35.70
N SER A 278 -7.75 17.33 34.78
CA SER A 278 -8.81 16.35 34.52
C SER A 278 -8.97 15.32 35.65
N TRP A 279 -8.00 15.23 36.57
CA TRP A 279 -8.12 14.42 37.77
C TRP A 279 -9.11 15.06 38.76
N PRO A 280 -10.04 14.30 39.40
CA PRO A 280 -10.02 12.85 39.55
C PRO A 280 -10.83 12.05 38.53
N ALA A 281 -11.42 12.68 37.52
CA ALA A 281 -12.21 11.96 36.52
C ALA A 281 -11.31 11.02 35.70
N ARG A 282 -10.21 11.55 35.15
CA ARG A 282 -9.23 10.78 34.38
C ARG A 282 -7.82 11.35 34.51
N GLU A 283 -6.83 10.51 34.27
CA GLU A 283 -5.41 10.88 34.23
C GLU A 283 -4.73 10.21 33.05
N GLY A 284 -3.94 10.98 32.30
CA GLY A 284 -3.09 10.45 31.23
C GLY A 284 -1.90 9.71 31.82
N PHE A 285 -1.48 8.64 31.16
CA PHE A 285 -0.37 7.79 31.59
C PHE A 285 0.44 7.39 30.36
N VAL A 286 1.71 7.76 30.32
CA VAL A 286 2.64 7.43 29.23
C VAL A 286 3.70 6.48 29.75
N ARG A 287 3.95 5.41 28.99
CA ARG A 287 4.98 4.40 29.25
C ARG A 287 6.01 4.45 28.12
N VAL A 288 7.28 4.61 28.46
CA VAL A 288 8.39 4.65 27.53
C VAL A 288 9.27 3.44 27.79
N ILE A 289 9.37 2.56 26.80
CA ILE A 289 10.14 1.32 26.84
C ILE A 289 11.42 1.55 26.06
N ASN A 290 12.57 1.31 26.68
CA ASN A 290 13.86 1.28 26.00
C ASN A 290 14.19 -0.17 25.63
N ARG A 291 14.37 -0.44 24.33
CA ARG A 291 14.82 -1.74 23.81
C ARG A 291 16.33 -1.81 23.62
N SER A 292 17.04 -0.71 23.86
CA SER A 292 18.49 -0.64 23.74
C SER A 292 19.17 -1.18 24.99
N ALA A 293 20.30 -1.86 24.81
CA ALA A 293 21.16 -2.36 25.90
C ALA A 293 21.91 -1.26 26.68
N VAL A 294 21.68 0.00 26.36
CA VAL A 294 22.27 1.17 27.04
C VAL A 294 21.17 2.05 27.63
N PRO A 295 21.41 2.68 28.80
CA PRO A 295 20.48 3.68 29.31
C PRO A 295 20.62 4.98 28.50
N GLY A 296 19.62 5.85 28.61
CA GLY A 296 19.68 7.16 27.96
C GLY A 296 18.51 8.05 28.34
N GLU A 297 18.34 9.09 27.53
CA GLU A 297 17.37 10.15 27.77
C GLU A 297 16.35 10.25 26.64
N VAL A 298 15.12 10.57 27.00
CA VAL A 298 14.02 10.86 26.08
C VAL A 298 13.58 12.29 26.29
N ARG A 299 13.67 13.11 25.25
CA ARG A 299 13.24 14.50 25.23
C ARG A 299 11.77 14.58 24.85
N ILE A 300 10.96 15.26 25.64
CA ILE A 300 9.50 15.37 25.51
C ILE A 300 9.12 16.82 25.25
N ILE A 301 8.42 17.09 24.16
CA ILE A 301 7.75 18.36 23.86
C ILE A 301 6.25 18.09 23.86
N SER A 302 5.47 18.99 24.45
CA SER A 302 4.01 18.91 24.43
C SER A 302 3.42 20.04 23.60
N PHE A 303 2.28 19.80 22.97
CA PHE A 303 1.47 20.79 22.25
C PHE A 303 0.08 20.80 22.86
N ASP A 304 -0.45 21.99 23.13
CA ASP A 304 -1.85 22.17 23.48
C ASP A 304 -2.75 22.12 22.23
N ASP A 305 -4.07 22.12 22.40
CA ASP A 305 -5.01 22.04 21.27
C ASP A 305 -4.91 23.27 20.32
N SER A 306 -4.33 24.39 20.79
CA SER A 306 -4.07 25.56 19.94
C SER A 306 -2.74 25.48 19.17
N GLY A 307 -1.98 24.40 19.35
CA GLY A 307 -0.66 24.21 18.75
C GLY A 307 0.49 24.84 19.53
N GLY A 308 0.23 25.37 20.73
CA GLY A 308 1.23 26.01 21.57
C GLY A 308 2.22 24.98 22.16
N PRO A 309 3.51 24.99 21.77
CA PRO A 309 4.48 24.04 22.30
C PRO A 309 4.91 24.41 23.73
N SER A 310 5.27 23.40 24.51
CA SER A 310 5.80 23.53 25.88
C SER A 310 6.83 22.42 26.15
N GLY A 311 7.84 22.75 26.96
CA GLY A 311 9.01 21.89 27.19
C GLY A 311 10.31 22.47 26.60
N PRO A 312 11.37 21.65 26.46
CA PRO A 312 11.39 20.20 26.66
C PRO A 312 11.39 19.79 28.15
N ALA A 313 10.76 18.67 28.46
CA ALA A 313 11.12 17.85 29.63
C ALA A 313 12.04 16.71 29.18
N THR A 314 12.91 16.23 30.07
CA THR A 314 13.75 15.05 29.80
C THR A 314 13.44 13.93 30.78
N LEU A 315 13.25 12.73 30.26
CA LEU A 315 13.01 11.48 30.99
C LEU A 315 14.21 10.54 30.86
N THR A 316 14.82 10.13 31.96
CA THR A 316 15.83 9.05 31.95
C THR A 316 15.18 7.67 31.90
N VAL A 317 15.70 6.79 31.06
CA VAL A 317 15.25 5.40 30.92
C VAL A 317 16.44 4.45 31.00
N ALA A 318 16.32 3.40 31.83
CA ALA A 318 17.38 2.40 32.01
C ALA A 318 17.59 1.54 30.74
N ALA A 319 18.76 0.91 30.62
CA ALA A 319 19.03 -0.09 29.58
C ALA A 319 18.01 -1.22 29.64
N ASN A 320 17.43 -1.57 28.50
CA ASN A 320 16.35 -2.56 28.40
C ASN A 320 15.18 -2.30 29.35
N GLY A 321 15.07 -1.12 29.99
CA GLY A 321 14.09 -0.84 31.03
C GLY A 321 12.85 -0.16 30.48
N ALA A 322 11.93 0.19 31.37
CA ALA A 322 10.79 1.03 31.05
C ALA A 322 10.54 2.05 32.16
N SER A 323 10.31 3.30 31.76
CA SER A 323 9.89 4.39 32.63
C SER A 323 8.46 4.78 32.30
N HIS A 324 7.73 5.36 33.25
CA HIS A 324 6.39 5.86 32.99
C HIS A 324 6.07 7.08 33.83
N PHE A 325 5.26 7.98 33.29
CA PHE A 325 4.82 9.20 33.94
C PHE A 325 3.34 9.45 33.65
N ASN A 326 2.66 10.16 34.55
CA ASN A 326 1.28 10.59 34.34
C ASN A 326 1.19 12.10 34.04
N SER A 327 -0.02 12.61 33.78
CA SER A 327 -0.21 14.03 33.44
C SER A 327 0.33 14.99 34.50
N ARG A 328 0.20 14.62 35.78
CA ARG A 328 0.73 15.43 36.90
C ARG A 328 2.25 15.38 36.94
N ASP A 329 2.85 14.20 36.82
CA ASP A 329 4.31 14.03 36.77
C ASP A 329 4.92 14.86 35.64
N LEU A 330 4.27 14.89 34.46
CA LEU A 330 4.74 15.66 33.31
C LEU A 330 4.60 17.18 33.53
N GLN A 331 3.48 17.66 34.07
CA GLN A 331 3.23 19.10 34.26
C GLN A 331 4.01 19.68 35.45
N ASP A 332 4.13 18.93 36.55
CA ASP A 332 4.80 19.39 37.77
C ASP A 332 6.30 19.03 37.78
N GLY A 333 6.71 18.07 36.95
CA GLY A 333 8.00 17.40 37.04
C GLY A 333 8.01 16.31 38.13
N ASN A 334 8.82 15.27 37.95
CA ASN A 334 8.96 14.21 38.94
C ASN A 334 10.34 13.53 38.85
N ALA A 335 11.29 14.04 39.63
CA ALA A 335 12.66 13.53 39.63
C ALA A 335 12.76 12.04 40.05
N ASP A 336 11.86 11.58 40.92
CA ASP A 336 11.82 10.17 41.37
C ASP A 336 11.45 9.21 40.23
N LYS A 337 10.80 9.73 39.18
CA LYS A 337 10.48 8.99 37.94
C LYS A 337 11.45 9.30 36.79
N GLY A 338 12.52 10.03 37.06
CA GLY A 338 13.51 10.43 36.06
C GLY A 338 13.12 11.64 35.21
N LEU A 339 12.04 12.37 35.55
CA LEU A 339 11.69 13.62 34.89
C LEU A 339 12.45 14.79 35.51
N SER A 340 13.33 15.40 34.71
CA SER A 340 14.22 16.51 35.13
C SER A 340 13.49 17.84 35.39
N ALA A 341 12.35 18.05 34.76
CA ALA A 341 11.52 19.26 34.87
C ALA A 341 10.07 18.97 34.47
N GLY A 342 9.15 19.85 34.86
CA GLY A 342 7.78 19.86 34.37
C GLY A 342 7.62 20.69 33.08
N ILE A 343 6.55 20.43 32.33
CA ILE A 343 6.10 21.29 31.22
C ILE A 343 5.13 22.36 31.74
N ARG A 344 5.06 23.52 31.08
CA ARG A 344 4.12 24.59 31.44
C ARG A 344 2.67 24.07 31.47
N THR A 345 1.92 24.55 32.46
CA THR A 345 0.51 24.20 32.68
C THR A 345 -0.41 24.82 31.61
N GLY A 346 -1.26 23.98 31.03
CA GLY A 346 -2.39 24.35 30.19
C GLY A 346 -3.64 23.57 30.64
N MET A 347 -4.82 24.11 30.37
CA MET A 347 -6.10 23.49 30.74
C MET A 347 -6.69 22.61 29.63
N SER A 348 -6.08 22.59 28.44
CA SER A 348 -6.53 21.77 27.31
C SER A 348 -5.89 20.39 27.33
N ASP A 349 -6.38 19.52 26.45
CA ASP A 349 -5.73 18.26 26.16
C ASP A 349 -4.38 18.50 25.48
N LEU A 350 -3.50 17.52 25.61
CA LEU A 350 -2.11 17.59 25.16
C LEU A 350 -1.83 16.53 24.11
N ARG A 351 -1.04 16.90 23.11
CA ARG A 351 -0.27 16.00 22.25
C ARG A 351 1.19 16.02 22.70
N LEU A 352 1.90 14.90 22.64
CA LEU A 352 3.34 14.85 22.95
C LEU A 352 4.14 14.37 21.74
N GLU A 353 5.36 14.89 21.63
CA GLU A 353 6.43 14.40 20.77
C GLU A 353 7.63 14.01 21.64
N LEU A 354 8.09 12.78 21.49
CA LEU A 354 9.18 12.20 22.24
C LEU A 354 10.32 11.84 21.29
N THR A 355 11.52 12.30 21.61
CA THR A 355 12.72 12.09 20.78
C THR A 355 13.85 11.47 21.60
N SER A 356 14.56 10.51 21.01
CA SER A 356 15.70 9.85 21.64
C SER A 356 16.64 9.23 20.61
N ASP A 357 17.89 9.01 21.04
CA ASP A 357 18.87 8.20 20.30
C ASP A 357 18.74 6.70 20.61
N LEU A 358 17.94 6.36 21.63
CA LEU A 358 17.58 5.00 21.99
C LEU A 358 16.52 4.45 21.03
N ASP A 359 16.53 3.14 20.81
CA ASP A 359 15.36 2.42 20.28
C ASP A 359 14.27 2.35 21.36
N ILE A 360 13.23 3.18 21.21
CA ILE A 360 12.15 3.29 22.19
C ILE A 360 10.77 2.93 21.60
N VAL A 361 9.88 2.46 22.48
CA VAL A 361 8.45 2.33 22.21
C VAL A 361 7.70 3.19 23.22
N VAL A 362 6.79 4.03 22.75
CA VAL A 362 6.02 4.97 23.59
C VAL A 362 4.56 4.61 23.57
N LEU A 363 3.99 4.20 24.69
CA LEU A 363 2.59 3.83 24.83
C LEU A 363 1.85 4.90 25.61
N ALA A 364 0.66 5.25 25.17
CA ALA A 364 -0.23 6.17 25.87
C ALA A 364 -1.50 5.46 26.34
N TYR A 365 -1.93 5.81 27.55
CA TYR A 365 -3.11 5.29 28.20
C TYR A 365 -3.84 6.40 28.95
N ILE A 366 -5.13 6.18 29.22
CA ILE A 366 -5.86 6.89 30.27
C ILE A 366 -6.19 5.91 31.37
N ARG A 367 -6.22 6.41 32.60
CA ARG A 367 -6.76 5.70 33.75
C ARG A 367 -7.76 6.53 34.55
N THR A 368 -8.66 5.84 35.23
CA THR A 368 -9.62 6.41 36.19
C THR A 368 -9.35 5.88 37.60
N ARG A 369 -10.02 6.46 38.61
CA ARG A 369 -9.78 6.13 40.02
C ARG A 369 -10.20 4.70 40.40
N ASP A 370 -11.16 4.14 39.70
CA ASP A 370 -11.71 2.80 39.96
C ASP A 370 -10.87 1.67 39.35
N GLY A 371 -9.81 2.02 38.61
CA GLY A 371 -8.82 1.08 38.09
C GLY A 371 -8.93 0.81 36.59
N PHE A 372 -9.93 1.35 35.88
CA PHE A 372 -10.00 1.24 34.43
C PHE A 372 -8.78 1.89 33.75
N VAL A 373 -8.26 1.24 32.70
CA VAL A 373 -7.13 1.70 31.88
C VAL A 373 -7.38 1.34 30.44
N THR A 374 -7.19 2.25 29.49
CA THR A 374 -7.36 1.94 28.06
C THR A 374 -6.30 2.63 27.21
N SER A 375 -5.96 2.05 26.06
CA SER A 375 -4.99 2.60 25.12
C SER A 375 -5.50 3.91 24.50
N MET A 376 -4.57 4.82 24.22
CA MET A 376 -4.83 6.13 23.61
C MET A 376 -3.82 6.49 22.51
N HIS A 377 -2.97 5.54 22.14
CA HIS A 377 -1.94 5.73 21.12
C HIS A 377 -2.41 5.37 19.71
N ASP A 378 -3.48 4.58 19.60
CA ASP A 378 -4.06 4.19 18.32
C ASP A 378 -4.70 5.38 17.60
N VAL A 379 -4.53 5.42 16.28
CA VAL A 379 -5.13 6.37 15.36
C VAL A 379 -5.97 5.63 14.34
N VAL A 380 -6.97 6.30 13.78
CA VAL A 380 -7.82 5.72 12.75
C VAL A 380 -6.97 5.51 11.49
N PRO A 381 -6.92 4.28 10.93
CA PRO A 381 -6.15 4.03 9.72
C PRO A 381 -6.59 4.91 8.55
N HIS A 382 -5.66 5.17 7.64
CA HIS A 382 -5.86 6.08 6.51
C HIS A 382 -5.36 5.48 5.19
N ALA A 383 -5.99 5.94 4.11
CA ALA A 383 -5.52 5.78 2.75
C ALA A 383 -5.34 7.19 2.14
N GLY A 384 -4.10 7.59 1.93
CA GLY A 384 -3.76 8.97 1.54
C GLY A 384 -4.14 9.97 2.64
N TYR A 385 -4.97 10.97 2.30
CA TYR A 385 -5.46 11.97 3.26
C TYR A 385 -6.88 11.69 3.75
N ARG A 386 -7.33 10.44 3.69
CA ARG A 386 -8.68 10.01 4.09
C ARG A 386 -8.60 8.96 5.20
N HIS A 387 -9.31 9.20 6.30
CA HIS A 387 -9.48 8.24 7.40
C HIS A 387 -10.93 7.74 7.42
N ARG A 388 -11.12 6.44 7.65
CA ARG A 388 -12.46 5.85 7.83
C ARG A 388 -12.68 5.44 9.29
N VAL A 389 -13.60 6.11 9.96
CA VAL A 389 -14.03 5.81 11.33
C VAL A 389 -15.17 4.80 11.26
N SER A 390 -14.91 3.55 11.59
CA SER A 390 -15.86 2.45 11.36
C SER A 390 -17.07 2.40 12.30
N THR A 391 -16.98 3.09 13.45
CA THR A 391 -18.12 3.29 14.35
C THR A 391 -18.04 4.64 15.04
N PHE A 392 -19.17 5.34 15.07
CA PHE A 392 -19.34 6.58 15.82
C PHE A 392 -20.79 6.64 16.30
N ASN A 393 -21.00 6.65 17.62
CA ASN A 393 -22.35 6.61 18.17
C ASN A 393 -23.08 7.93 17.86
N PRO A 394 -24.39 7.90 17.61
CA PRO A 394 -25.14 9.10 17.32
C PRO A 394 -25.26 10.00 18.56
N GLY A 395 -25.46 11.30 18.37
CA GLY A 395 -25.66 12.29 19.42
C GLY A 395 -26.91 12.03 20.26
N SER A 396 -27.88 11.28 19.72
CA SER A 396 -29.04 10.77 20.44
C SER A 396 -28.71 9.69 21.49
N ASN A 397 -27.46 9.20 21.56
CA ASN A 397 -27.00 8.23 22.57
C ASN A 397 -26.12 8.90 23.66
N PRO A 398 -26.71 9.56 24.67
CA PRO A 398 -25.98 10.27 25.72
C PRO A 398 -25.23 9.34 26.68
N ASN A 399 -25.47 8.02 26.61
CA ASN A 399 -24.79 7.05 27.47
C ASN A 399 -23.45 6.57 26.87
N GLN A 400 -23.15 6.94 25.63
CA GLN A 400 -21.93 6.54 24.92
C GLN A 400 -21.51 7.65 23.96
N VAL A 401 -21.16 8.82 24.49
CA VAL A 401 -20.89 10.02 23.71
C VAL A 401 -19.63 9.82 22.88
N SER A 402 -19.78 9.72 21.57
CA SER A 402 -18.65 9.66 20.64
C SER A 402 -18.05 11.06 20.41
N ARG A 403 -16.73 11.12 20.36
CA ARG A 403 -15.94 12.33 20.11
C ARG A 403 -14.84 12.02 19.11
N LEU A 404 -14.71 12.83 18.07
CA LEU A 404 -13.67 12.73 17.07
C LEU A 404 -12.63 13.79 17.35
N ARG A 405 -11.38 13.38 17.59
CA ARG A 405 -10.25 14.29 17.74
C ARG A 405 -9.43 14.28 16.46
N VAL A 406 -9.33 15.41 15.78
CA VAL A 406 -8.53 15.62 14.58
C VAL A 406 -7.32 16.46 14.93
N ILE A 407 -6.14 15.99 14.55
CA ILE A 407 -4.85 16.54 14.96
C ILE A 407 -4.09 16.92 13.70
N ASN A 408 -3.56 18.14 13.67
CA ASN A 408 -2.72 18.62 12.60
C ASN A 408 -1.26 18.62 13.08
N PRO A 409 -0.42 17.67 12.63
CA PRO A 409 1.00 17.68 12.96
C PRO A 409 1.80 18.71 12.14
N GLY A 410 1.18 19.33 11.13
CA GLY A 410 1.82 20.32 10.26
C GLY A 410 1.86 21.72 10.86
N SER A 411 2.81 22.53 10.40
CA SER A 411 3.03 23.90 10.88
C SER A 411 2.10 24.95 10.28
N GLU A 412 1.15 24.53 9.44
CA GLU A 412 0.14 25.39 8.82
C GLU A 412 -1.25 24.82 9.12
N PRO A 413 -2.30 25.64 9.27
CA PRO A 413 -3.66 25.14 9.41
C PRO A 413 -4.07 24.22 8.25
N VAL A 414 -5.01 23.32 8.51
CA VAL A 414 -5.54 22.37 7.52
C VAL A 414 -7.07 22.36 7.56
N GLU A 415 -7.68 22.38 6.38
CA GLU A 415 -9.11 22.17 6.20
C GLU A 415 -9.43 20.68 6.20
N VAL A 416 -10.45 20.30 6.96
CA VAL A 416 -10.91 18.93 7.12
C VAL A 416 -12.40 18.86 6.79
N SER A 417 -12.77 17.91 5.93
CA SER A 417 -14.16 17.58 5.61
C SER A 417 -14.54 16.22 6.20
N ILE A 418 -15.72 16.13 6.80
CA ILE A 418 -16.26 14.92 7.41
C ILE A 418 -17.60 14.60 6.76
N THR A 419 -17.74 13.37 6.26
CA THR A 419 -19.01 12.81 5.77
C THR A 419 -19.36 11.55 6.56
N GLY A 420 -20.60 11.08 6.45
CA GLY A 420 -21.09 9.94 7.21
C GLY A 420 -21.95 8.97 6.39
N ILE A 421 -21.88 7.69 6.74
CA ILE A 421 -22.77 6.61 6.27
C ILE A 421 -23.44 6.02 7.51
N ASP A 422 -24.77 5.95 7.57
CA ASP A 422 -25.48 5.38 8.71
C ASP A 422 -25.52 3.83 8.68
N ASP A 423 -26.14 3.18 9.67
CA ASP A 423 -26.19 1.70 9.73
C ASP A 423 -27.03 1.09 8.59
N LYS A 424 -27.84 1.90 7.89
CA LYS A 424 -28.63 1.48 6.72
C LYS A 424 -27.88 1.66 5.40
N GLY A 425 -26.62 2.10 5.43
CA GLY A 425 -25.86 2.40 4.22
C GLY A 425 -26.28 3.71 3.56
N ARG A 426 -27.01 4.59 4.26
CA ARG A 426 -27.44 5.87 3.66
C ARG A 426 -26.42 6.96 3.93
N VAL A 427 -26.15 7.75 2.89
CA VAL A 427 -25.37 9.00 2.96
C VAL A 427 -26.35 10.17 3.06
N PRO A 428 -26.32 10.98 4.14
CA PRO A 428 -27.16 12.17 4.24
C PRO A 428 -26.90 13.12 3.07
N GLY A 429 -27.98 13.63 2.46
CA GLY A 429 -27.89 14.60 1.36
C GLY A 429 -27.70 14.00 -0.03
N ALA A 430 -27.44 12.69 -0.13
CA ALA A 430 -27.47 12.01 -1.42
C ALA A 430 -28.94 11.78 -1.83
N ASP A 431 -29.39 12.41 -2.90
CA ASP A 431 -30.58 11.92 -3.60
C ASP A 431 -30.32 10.46 -3.99
N GLU A 432 -31.28 9.56 -3.73
CA GLU A 432 -31.14 8.09 -3.91
C GLU A 432 -30.65 7.66 -5.32
N GLU A 433 -30.62 8.58 -6.28
CA GLU A 433 -30.27 8.33 -7.69
C GLU A 433 -28.82 8.76 -8.06
N LEU A 434 -28.07 9.46 -7.20
CA LEU A 434 -26.74 10.00 -7.55
C LEU A 434 -25.69 9.83 -6.42
N LEU A 435 -25.27 8.59 -6.16
CA LEU A 435 -24.12 8.27 -5.31
C LEU A 435 -22.80 8.60 -6.04
N VAL A 436 -22.46 9.90 -6.19
CA VAL A 436 -21.14 10.33 -6.65
C VAL A 436 -20.30 10.76 -5.42
N PRO A 437 -19.20 10.06 -5.08
CA PRO A 437 -18.51 10.21 -3.79
C PRO A 437 -17.84 11.57 -3.48
N ASN A 438 -17.76 12.52 -4.42
CA ASN A 438 -16.83 13.65 -4.30
C ASN A 438 -17.48 15.03 -4.13
N ALA A 439 -18.81 15.15 -4.08
CA ALA A 439 -19.49 16.43 -3.86
C ALA A 439 -20.76 16.28 -3.01
N VAL A 440 -20.62 15.78 -1.78
CA VAL A 440 -21.75 15.84 -0.83
C VAL A 440 -21.83 17.28 -0.31
N ALA A 441 -22.86 18.02 -0.75
CA ALA A 441 -23.11 19.40 -0.33
C ALA A 441 -23.23 19.54 1.21
N ASP A 442 -23.46 18.43 1.91
CA ASP A 442 -23.71 18.34 3.35
C ASP A 442 -22.51 17.85 4.18
N ALA A 443 -21.28 17.92 3.64
CA ALA A 443 -20.08 17.60 4.42
C ALA A 443 -19.87 18.61 5.57
N VAL A 444 -19.55 18.10 6.76
CA VAL A 444 -19.14 18.92 7.91
C VAL A 444 -17.71 19.39 7.69
N ARG A 445 -17.44 20.69 7.86
CA ARG A 445 -16.11 21.30 7.65
C ARG A 445 -15.55 21.89 8.93
N LEU A 446 -14.25 21.69 9.16
CA LEU A 446 -13.52 22.33 10.25
C LEU A 446 -12.06 22.61 9.88
N THR A 447 -11.55 23.75 10.35
CA THR A 447 -10.13 24.09 10.29
C THR A 447 -9.41 23.60 11.55
N VAL A 448 -8.36 22.79 11.39
CA VAL A 448 -7.48 22.39 12.49
C VAL A 448 -6.24 23.30 12.51
N PRO A 449 -5.95 24.00 13.63
CA PRO A 449 -4.78 24.89 13.73
C PRO A 449 -3.46 24.15 13.46
N ALA A 450 -2.44 24.87 12.99
CA ALA A 450 -1.06 24.39 12.93
C ALA A 450 -0.62 23.79 14.27
N ASP A 451 0.03 22.63 14.24
CA ASP A 451 0.50 21.86 15.40
C ASP A 451 -0.58 21.49 16.45
N GLY A 452 -1.83 21.86 16.19
CA GLY A 452 -2.94 21.83 17.13
C GLY A 452 -3.89 20.66 16.90
N ALA A 453 -5.02 20.70 17.59
CA ALA A 453 -6.06 19.70 17.49
C ALA A 453 -7.45 20.29 17.74
N VAL A 454 -8.46 19.66 17.16
CA VAL A 454 -9.88 19.98 17.40
C VAL A 454 -10.59 18.69 17.78
N ALA A 455 -11.45 18.75 18.80
CA ALA A 455 -12.33 17.65 19.18
C ALA A 455 -13.79 18.06 18.94
N VAL A 456 -14.53 17.22 18.22
CA VAL A 456 -15.96 17.41 17.93
C VAL A 456 -16.76 16.21 18.41
N SER A 457 -17.89 16.45 19.05
CA SER A 457 -18.82 15.41 19.53
C SER A 457 -19.81 14.99 18.44
N ALA A 458 -20.46 13.84 18.63
CA ALA A 458 -21.54 13.40 17.75
C ALA A 458 -22.67 14.43 17.64
N THR A 459 -23.08 15.05 18.75
CA THR A 459 -24.10 16.10 18.71
C THR A 459 -23.67 17.29 17.86
N GLU A 460 -22.41 17.73 17.96
CA GLU A 460 -21.89 18.83 17.13
C GLU A 460 -21.78 18.46 15.65
N LEU A 461 -21.45 17.20 15.33
CA LEU A 461 -21.41 16.72 13.94
C LEU A 461 -22.83 16.59 13.35
N GLU A 462 -23.81 16.12 14.11
CA GLU A 462 -25.18 15.87 13.63
C GLU A 462 -26.02 17.15 13.53
N SER A 463 -25.86 18.09 14.46
CA SER A 463 -26.65 19.33 14.50
C SER A 463 -25.92 20.56 13.95
N GLY A 464 -24.62 20.45 13.70
CA GLY A 464 -23.75 21.58 13.40
C GLY A 464 -23.55 22.50 14.63
N SER A 465 -22.77 23.55 14.45
CA SER A 465 -22.54 24.57 15.47
C SER A 465 -22.44 25.95 14.83
N THR A 466 -22.78 26.99 15.59
CA THR A 466 -22.58 28.38 15.13
C THR A 466 -21.12 28.81 15.20
N GLU A 467 -20.25 28.07 15.90
CA GLU A 467 -18.84 28.43 16.10
C GLU A 467 -17.86 27.48 15.40
N ARG A 468 -18.12 26.16 15.42
CA ARG A 468 -17.40 25.06 14.76
C ARG A 468 -18.02 23.74 15.23
N PRO A 469 -18.19 22.73 14.36
CA PRO A 469 -17.89 22.72 12.92
C PRO A 469 -19.01 23.36 12.06
N GLU A 470 -18.71 23.69 10.81
CA GLU A 470 -19.68 24.19 9.81
C GLU A 470 -20.38 23.03 9.10
N GLY A 471 -21.68 23.14 8.84
CA GLY A 471 -22.49 22.05 8.28
C GLY A 471 -23.00 21.07 9.34
N ALA A 472 -23.71 20.03 8.92
CA ALA A 472 -24.31 19.03 9.80
C ALA A 472 -24.55 17.71 9.05
N LEU A 473 -24.31 16.57 9.70
CA LEU A 473 -24.61 15.24 9.13
C LEU A 473 -26.11 14.88 9.19
N GLY A 474 -26.89 15.52 10.06
CA GLY A 474 -28.26 15.10 10.38
C GLY A 474 -28.32 13.94 11.39
N ASP A 475 -29.52 13.42 11.65
CA ASP A 475 -29.77 12.51 12.79
C ASP A 475 -29.47 11.01 12.50
N GLY A 476 -29.31 10.62 11.22
CA GLY A 476 -28.97 9.24 10.79
C GLY A 476 -29.93 8.13 11.23
N ASP A 477 -29.85 6.93 10.63
CA ASP A 477 -30.44 5.72 11.21
C ASP A 477 -29.37 4.85 11.85
N GLY A 478 -29.23 4.94 13.18
CA GLY A 478 -28.31 4.11 13.95
C GLY A 478 -26.97 4.78 14.20
N LYS A 479 -25.88 4.02 14.12
CA LYS A 479 -24.51 4.56 14.27
C LYS A 479 -23.95 5.02 12.93
N TRP A 480 -22.99 5.93 13.00
CA TRP A 480 -22.28 6.42 11.84
C TRP A 480 -21.00 5.61 11.58
N GLN A 481 -20.70 5.46 10.31
CA GLN A 481 -19.34 5.35 9.79
C GLN A 481 -18.95 6.76 9.31
N LEU A 482 -17.78 7.28 9.66
CA LEU A 482 -17.34 8.60 9.20
C LEU A 482 -16.18 8.48 8.22
N ILE A 483 -16.16 9.34 7.21
CA ILE A 483 -15.02 9.55 6.33
C ILE A 483 -14.47 10.93 6.62
N VAL A 484 -13.24 11.00 7.13
CA VAL A 484 -12.53 12.24 7.46
C VAL A 484 -11.47 12.46 6.40
N ALA A 485 -11.66 13.46 5.55
CA ALA A 485 -10.73 13.82 4.48
C ALA A 485 -10.08 15.17 4.76
N ALA A 486 -8.82 15.33 4.38
CA ALA A 486 -8.07 16.57 4.49
C ALA A 486 -7.23 16.81 3.23
N GLU A 487 -6.79 18.04 3.02
CA GLU A 487 -5.83 18.39 1.96
C GLU A 487 -4.37 18.10 2.33
N ARG A 488 -4.13 17.77 3.60
CA ARG A 488 -2.81 17.45 4.18
C ARG A 488 -2.93 16.35 5.21
N ALA A 489 -1.79 15.77 5.60
CA ALA A 489 -1.76 14.75 6.63
C ALA A 489 -2.35 15.26 7.96
N VAL A 490 -3.30 14.51 8.49
CA VAL A 490 -3.87 14.70 9.83
C VAL A 490 -3.85 13.38 10.57
N HIS A 491 -3.93 13.39 11.89
CA HIS A 491 -4.22 12.19 12.67
C HIS A 491 -5.64 12.28 13.23
N VAL A 492 -6.36 11.17 13.17
CA VAL A 492 -7.73 11.08 13.67
C VAL A 492 -7.77 10.08 14.81
N VAL A 493 -8.36 10.47 15.94
CA VAL A 493 -8.61 9.60 17.10
C VAL A 493 -10.12 9.56 17.37
N ASN A 494 -10.70 8.37 17.28
CA ASN A 494 -12.09 8.09 17.62
C ASN A 494 -12.21 7.75 19.10
N GLN A 495 -12.91 8.59 19.86
CA GLN A 495 -13.09 8.43 21.30
C GLN A 495 -14.55 8.18 21.66
N MET A 496 -14.79 7.46 22.75
CA MET A 496 -16.13 7.32 23.34
C MET A 496 -16.06 7.52 24.84
N GLU A 497 -16.95 8.38 25.35
CA GLU A 497 -17.06 8.75 26.76
C GLU A 497 -18.37 8.23 27.36
N SER A 498 -18.27 7.57 28.53
CA SER A 498 -19.44 7.14 29.30
C SER A 498 -19.90 8.22 30.30
N PRO A 499 -21.14 8.14 30.83
CA PRO A 499 -21.63 9.06 31.86
C PRO A 499 -20.81 9.05 33.15
N THR A 500 -20.05 7.98 33.40
CA THR A 500 -19.17 7.83 34.56
C THR A 500 -17.79 8.48 34.35
N GLY A 501 -17.55 9.09 33.17
CA GLY A 501 -16.32 9.81 32.83
C GLY A 501 -15.19 8.90 32.32
N HIS A 502 -15.49 7.61 32.06
CA HIS A 502 -14.55 6.72 31.39
C HIS A 502 -14.46 7.12 29.92
N LEU A 503 -13.24 7.13 29.38
CA LEU A 503 -12.96 7.46 27.99
C LEU A 503 -12.20 6.30 27.36
N THR A 504 -12.62 5.83 26.19
CA THR A 504 -11.91 4.80 25.41
C THR A 504 -11.53 5.31 24.04
N ASN A 505 -10.54 4.66 23.44
CA ASN A 505 -10.17 4.81 22.06
C ASN A 505 -10.80 3.66 21.24
N LEU A 506 -11.54 4.02 20.19
CA LEU A 506 -12.17 3.11 19.23
C LEU A 506 -11.59 3.31 17.83
N SER A 507 -10.34 3.77 17.75
CA SER A 507 -9.65 4.05 16.48
C SER A 507 -9.13 2.79 15.80
N THR A 508 -8.92 1.72 16.55
CA THR A 508 -8.41 0.46 15.99
C THR A 508 -9.48 -0.23 15.16
N ARG A 509 -9.03 -0.78 14.03
CA ARG A 509 -9.77 -1.77 13.24
C ARG A 509 -8.81 -2.91 12.89
N PRO A 510 -9.32 -4.12 12.63
CA PRO A 510 -8.49 -5.18 12.09
C PRO A 510 -7.79 -4.70 10.81
N PRO A 511 -6.51 -5.05 10.59
CA PRO A 511 -5.87 -4.79 9.30
C PRO A 511 -6.69 -5.48 8.19
N SER A 512 -7.12 -4.75 7.17
CA SER A 512 -7.80 -5.38 6.03
C SER A 512 -6.78 -6.12 5.17
N ARG A 513 -7.15 -7.31 4.69
CA ARG A 513 -6.31 -8.14 3.79
C ARG A 513 -5.91 -7.38 2.51
N ASP A 514 -6.75 -6.43 2.10
CA ASP A 514 -6.58 -5.61 0.90
C ASP A 514 -5.97 -4.22 1.15
N GLU A 515 -5.68 -3.85 2.42
CA GLU A 515 -4.81 -2.69 2.63
C GLU A 515 -3.38 -3.20 2.39
N PRO A 516 -2.68 -2.75 1.33
CA PRO A 516 -1.24 -2.91 1.32
C PRO A 516 -0.73 -2.33 2.64
N PRO A 517 0.30 -2.91 3.29
CA PRO A 517 0.87 -2.32 4.49
C PRO A 517 1.16 -0.85 4.19
N ILE A 518 0.36 0.05 4.79
CA ILE A 518 0.31 1.49 4.47
C ILE A 518 1.74 1.95 4.22
N ASP A 519 2.07 2.38 2.99
CA ASP A 519 3.46 2.66 2.64
C ASP A 519 4.02 3.68 3.65
N PRO A 520 4.91 3.22 4.55
CA PRO A 520 5.32 4.01 5.68
C PRO A 520 6.20 5.20 5.21
N TYR A 521 6.67 5.19 3.96
CA TYR A 521 7.47 6.25 3.34
C TYR A 521 6.72 7.58 3.18
N PHE A 522 5.38 7.53 3.02
CA PHE A 522 4.54 8.73 2.79
C PHE A 522 4.41 9.63 4.04
N GLU A 523 4.45 9.04 5.24
CA GLU A 523 4.46 9.81 6.50
C GLU A 523 5.84 10.48 6.75
N ALA A 524 6.93 9.81 6.36
CA ALA A 524 8.30 10.30 6.61
C ALA A 524 8.74 11.44 5.67
N LEU A 525 8.20 11.50 4.45
CA LEU A 525 8.51 12.57 3.49
C LEU A 525 7.79 13.89 3.83
N ASN A 526 6.53 13.84 4.25
CA ASN A 526 5.77 15.03 4.64
C ASN A 526 6.28 15.66 5.95
N ASP A 527 6.88 14.87 6.85
CA ASP A 527 7.40 15.34 8.14
C ASP A 527 8.73 16.16 8.03
N ARG A 528 9.36 16.26 6.85
CA ARG A 528 10.71 16.83 6.68
C ARG A 528 10.79 18.24 6.08
N GLU A 529 9.69 18.88 5.71
CA GLU A 529 9.72 20.11 4.90
C GLU A 529 10.04 21.45 5.60
N SER A 530 10.24 21.55 6.92
CA SER A 530 10.28 22.90 7.55
C SER A 530 11.42 23.27 8.50
N ARG A 531 12.54 22.53 8.61
CA ARG A 531 13.67 22.98 9.47
C ARG A 531 15.02 22.91 8.76
N SER A 532 15.65 24.07 8.64
CA SER A 532 16.99 24.31 8.10
C SER A 532 18.06 23.35 8.66
N TRP A 533 18.69 22.55 7.79
CA TRP A 533 19.83 21.71 8.15
C TRP A 533 21.16 22.31 7.66
N TRP A 534 21.93 22.85 8.61
CA TRP A 534 23.40 22.71 8.67
C TRP A 534 23.73 22.48 10.15
N PRO A 535 24.43 21.39 10.49
CA PRO A 535 25.85 21.57 10.79
C PRO A 535 26.77 20.43 10.31
N GLU A 536 27.98 20.87 9.92
CA GLU A 536 29.31 20.22 9.96
C GLU A 536 29.44 18.70 9.76
N SER A 537 30.02 18.37 8.60
CA SER A 537 30.51 17.05 8.19
C SER A 537 31.52 16.42 9.17
N ALA A 538 31.23 15.20 9.64
CA ALA A 538 32.24 14.25 10.11
C ALA A 538 32.45 13.14 9.04
N PRO A 539 33.67 12.58 8.89
CA PRO A 539 34.05 11.73 7.75
C PRO A 539 33.56 10.28 7.89
N TYR A 540 32.92 9.76 6.85
CA TYR A 540 32.49 8.36 6.77
C TYR A 540 33.68 7.43 6.46
N SER A 541 33.70 6.29 7.16
CA SER A 541 34.67 5.21 7.09
C SER A 541 34.20 4.12 6.11
N CYS A 542 35.09 3.66 5.22
CA CYS A 542 34.83 2.59 4.26
C CYS A 542 35.17 1.22 4.86
N THR A 543 34.17 0.46 5.32
CA THR A 543 34.28 -1.01 5.51
C THR A 543 32.89 -1.65 5.40
N PRO A 544 32.67 -2.66 4.53
CA PRO A 544 31.42 -3.41 4.44
C PRO A 544 31.23 -4.35 5.64
N VAL A 545 29.98 -4.67 5.96
CA VAL A 545 29.60 -5.68 6.97
C VAL A 545 29.02 -6.89 6.23
N ASP A 546 29.50 -8.09 6.52
CA ASP A 546 29.08 -9.35 5.86
C ASP A 546 27.73 -9.87 6.42
N ASN A 547 26.80 -10.27 5.55
CA ASN A 547 25.59 -11.02 5.90
C ASN A 547 25.62 -12.42 5.23
N PRO A 548 25.85 -13.51 5.99
CA PRO A 548 26.05 -14.85 5.44
C PRO A 548 24.76 -15.60 5.02
N ALA A 549 23.57 -14.98 5.06
CA ALA A 549 22.29 -15.65 4.75
C ALA A 549 21.78 -15.45 3.30
N SER A 550 22.50 -14.72 2.45
CA SER A 550 22.05 -14.33 1.10
C SER A 550 22.44 -15.37 0.03
N PRO A 551 21.48 -15.89 -0.79
CA PRO A 551 21.79 -16.84 -1.87
C PRO A 551 22.68 -16.23 -2.98
N TRP A 552 22.74 -14.90 -3.06
CA TRP A 552 23.61 -14.14 -3.98
C TRP A 552 25.10 -14.23 -3.59
N VAL A 553 25.40 -14.28 -2.29
CA VAL A 553 26.77 -14.40 -1.77
C VAL A 553 27.35 -15.79 -2.04
N ALA A 554 26.51 -16.83 -2.00
CA ALA A 554 26.92 -18.20 -2.34
C ALA A 554 27.30 -18.37 -3.83
N ALA A 555 26.82 -17.48 -4.70
CA ALA A 555 27.15 -17.43 -6.13
C ALA A 555 28.35 -16.52 -6.46
N GLY A 556 29.03 -15.94 -5.46
CA GLY A 556 30.17 -15.05 -5.64
C GLY A 556 29.80 -13.61 -6.02
N MET A 557 28.54 -13.20 -5.81
CA MET A 557 28.07 -11.83 -6.03
C MET A 557 28.03 -11.02 -4.70
N PRO A 558 28.21 -9.68 -4.72
CA PRO A 558 28.02 -8.84 -3.55
C PRO A 558 26.58 -8.96 -3.00
N ASP A 559 26.41 -8.92 -1.67
CA ASP A 559 25.08 -8.88 -1.05
C ASP A 559 24.39 -7.54 -1.32
N LEU A 560 23.23 -7.56 -2.00
CA LEU A 560 22.56 -6.36 -2.51
C LEU A 560 21.40 -5.84 -1.64
N GLY A 561 21.10 -6.45 -0.50
CA GLY A 561 20.02 -6.01 0.40
C GLY A 561 18.61 -6.25 -0.18
N GLY A 562 17.70 -6.80 0.62
CA GLY A 562 16.40 -7.29 0.15
C GLY A 562 15.39 -6.23 -0.32
N SER A 563 14.42 -6.74 -1.10
CA SER A 563 13.04 -6.28 -1.37
C SER A 563 12.71 -5.15 -2.36
N ASP A 564 13.62 -4.75 -3.25
CA ASP A 564 13.26 -3.80 -4.33
C ASP A 564 12.97 -4.54 -5.67
N PRO A 565 11.76 -4.42 -6.27
CA PRO A 565 11.42 -5.04 -7.56
C PRO A 565 12.26 -4.51 -8.74
N LEU A 566 13.06 -3.45 -8.56
CA LEU A 566 13.99 -2.92 -9.58
C LEU A 566 15.46 -3.36 -9.38
N SER A 567 15.73 -4.34 -8.53
CA SER A 567 17.09 -4.78 -8.16
C SER A 567 17.87 -5.54 -9.25
N LEU A 568 17.36 -5.68 -10.47
CA LEU A 568 18.17 -6.19 -11.58
C LEU A 568 19.37 -5.26 -11.89
N ILE A 569 19.37 -3.99 -11.41
CA ILE A 569 20.46 -3.02 -11.62
C ILE A 569 20.59 -2.01 -10.45
N ARG A 570 21.35 -2.32 -9.38
CA ARG A 570 22.00 -1.39 -8.39
C ARG A 570 22.97 -2.22 -7.51
N PHE A 571 24.22 -1.85 -7.17
CA PHE A 571 24.75 -0.63 -6.53
C PHE A 571 26.28 -0.44 -6.81
N HIS A 572 26.78 0.81 -6.77
CA HIS A 572 28.21 1.17 -6.73
C HIS A 572 28.64 1.63 -5.31
N GLY A 573 29.81 1.20 -4.85
CA GLY A 573 30.39 1.59 -3.54
C GLY A 573 30.91 3.04 -3.42
N ASP A 574 30.46 3.98 -4.26
CA ASP A 574 30.89 5.39 -4.26
C ASP A 574 29.76 6.42 -4.15
N GLY A 575 28.51 5.98 -3.97
CA GLY A 575 27.35 6.86 -3.78
C GLY A 575 26.69 7.35 -5.08
N THR A 576 26.88 6.67 -6.21
CA THR A 576 26.14 6.93 -7.46
C THR A 576 25.02 5.91 -7.71
N VAL A 577 23.88 6.37 -8.27
CA VAL A 577 22.64 5.61 -8.47
C VAL A 577 22.29 5.54 -9.97
N LEU A 578 21.93 4.37 -10.47
CA LEU A 578 21.44 4.14 -11.85
C LEU A 578 19.91 4.29 -11.88
N ARG A 579 19.37 5.11 -12.79
CA ARG A 579 17.92 5.40 -12.91
C ARG A 579 17.41 5.19 -14.33
N TYR A 580 16.22 4.59 -14.44
CA TYR A 580 15.43 4.55 -15.67
C TYR A 580 14.58 5.81 -15.78
N GLY A 581 14.56 6.43 -16.97
CA GLY A 581 13.77 7.63 -17.25
C GLY A 581 13.76 7.91 -18.76
N ASN A 582 12.89 8.83 -19.16
CA ASN A 582 12.34 9.06 -20.51
C ASN A 582 13.33 9.34 -21.68
N GLU A 583 14.65 9.18 -21.50
CA GLU A 583 15.65 9.42 -22.55
C GLU A 583 16.62 8.24 -22.79
N GLY A 584 16.40 7.08 -22.16
CA GLY A 584 17.38 5.99 -22.11
C GLY A 584 18.23 6.06 -20.84
N PHE A 585 19.22 5.17 -20.72
CA PHE A 585 20.07 5.00 -19.54
C PHE A 585 20.70 6.36 -19.13
N TYR A 586 20.30 6.90 -17.98
CA TYR A 586 21.06 7.98 -17.33
C TYR A 586 22.29 7.36 -16.68
N GLY A 587 23.43 7.41 -17.37
CA GLY A 587 24.71 7.05 -16.76
C GLY A 587 25.10 8.02 -15.66
N CYS A 588 25.97 7.55 -14.76
CA CYS A 588 26.61 8.22 -13.63
C CYS A 588 26.80 9.74 -13.81
N THR A 589 25.82 10.58 -13.47
CA THR A 589 25.97 12.04 -13.41
C THR A 589 25.55 12.58 -12.05
N ARG A 590 26.42 13.42 -11.46
CA ARG A 590 26.00 14.40 -10.44
C ARG A 590 24.87 15.23 -11.06
N SER A 591 23.71 15.28 -10.41
CA SER A 591 22.68 16.25 -10.73
C SER A 591 23.30 17.64 -10.73
N TRP A 592 23.30 18.31 -11.88
CA TRP A 592 23.60 19.73 -11.93
C TRP A 592 22.42 20.46 -11.28
N LYS A 593 22.72 21.27 -10.27
CA LYS A 593 21.77 22.22 -9.69
C LYS A 593 21.21 23.09 -10.82
N TYR A 594 19.92 22.98 -11.09
CA TYR A 594 19.18 24.10 -11.67
C TYR A 594 19.17 25.23 -10.63
N PRO A 595 19.45 26.48 -11.00
CA PRO A 595 19.43 27.60 -10.07
C PRO A 595 17.99 27.86 -9.59
N ASP A 596 17.79 27.65 -8.28
CA ASP A 596 16.88 28.23 -7.27
C ASP A 596 15.55 28.96 -7.64
N ALA A 597 15.03 28.86 -8.87
CA ALA A 597 13.74 29.46 -9.29
C ALA A 597 12.66 28.42 -9.64
N PHE A 598 12.98 27.12 -9.55
CA PHE A 598 12.06 26.03 -9.85
C PHE A 598 11.60 25.34 -8.57
N ARG A 599 10.42 25.74 -8.05
CA ARG A 599 9.62 24.87 -7.17
C ARG A 599 8.71 24.02 -8.05
N LEU A 600 9.31 22.97 -8.61
CA LEU A 600 8.59 21.81 -9.11
C LEU A 600 9.42 20.62 -8.64
N ASP A 601 8.96 19.96 -7.59
CA ASP A 601 9.44 18.63 -7.26
C ASP A 601 9.06 17.73 -8.43
N ASN A 602 10.03 17.46 -9.29
CA ASN A 602 9.95 16.35 -10.23
C ASN A 602 9.75 15.10 -9.36
N PRO A 603 8.71 14.26 -9.53
CA PRO A 603 8.51 13.10 -8.67
C PRO A 603 9.78 12.26 -8.75
N ALA A 604 10.51 12.23 -7.64
CA ALA A 604 11.88 11.72 -7.62
C ALA A 604 11.93 10.19 -7.73
N ASP A 605 10.82 9.52 -8.03
CA ASP A 605 10.74 8.08 -8.12
C ASP A 605 9.61 7.62 -9.06
N PRO A 606 9.89 7.02 -10.24
CA PRO A 606 8.86 6.39 -11.06
C PRO A 606 8.24 5.14 -10.41
N THR A 607 8.73 4.67 -9.26
CA THR A 607 8.04 3.63 -8.46
C THR A 607 6.74 4.12 -7.82
N TYR A 608 6.45 5.42 -7.86
CA TYR A 608 5.26 6.05 -7.27
C TYR A 608 3.92 5.45 -7.74
N TYR A 609 3.90 4.83 -8.92
CA TYR A 609 2.68 4.31 -9.54
C TYR A 609 2.62 2.79 -9.65
N THR A 610 3.73 2.09 -9.37
CA THR A 610 3.91 0.68 -9.78
C THR A 610 3.85 -0.32 -8.63
N ALA A 611 3.93 0.12 -7.37
CA ALA A 611 4.03 -0.79 -6.23
C ALA A 611 2.73 -0.99 -5.41
N SER A 612 1.82 -0.02 -5.35
CA SER A 612 0.60 -0.15 -4.50
C SER A 612 -0.49 0.92 -4.65
N GLY A 613 -0.44 1.81 -5.64
CA GLY A 613 -1.35 2.97 -5.72
C GLY A 613 -2.58 2.73 -6.59
N ASP A 614 -3.77 2.87 -6.01
CA ASP A 614 -4.96 3.23 -6.77
C ASP A 614 -4.73 4.63 -7.38
N ILE A 615 -4.77 4.75 -8.71
CA ILE A 615 -4.67 6.04 -9.40
C ILE A 615 -6.06 6.52 -9.76
N GLU A 616 -6.43 7.71 -9.29
CA GLU A 616 -7.58 8.44 -9.80
C GLU A 616 -7.13 9.34 -10.97
N ILE A 617 -7.70 9.14 -12.16
CA ILE A 617 -7.46 9.95 -13.36
C ILE A 617 -8.70 10.80 -13.65
N PHE A 618 -8.56 12.11 -13.66
CA PHE A 618 -9.66 13.04 -13.99
C PHE A 618 -9.85 13.14 -15.50
N VAL A 619 -11.07 12.93 -15.96
CA VAL A 619 -11.44 13.03 -17.37
C VAL A 619 -11.90 14.44 -17.68
N ASP A 620 -11.27 15.10 -18.63
CA ASP A 620 -11.70 16.39 -19.16
C ASP A 620 -12.35 16.19 -20.53
N VAL A 621 -13.35 17.02 -20.85
CA VAL A 621 -14.01 17.06 -22.16
C VAL A 621 -13.98 18.49 -22.68
N ALA A 622 -13.41 18.68 -23.85
CA ALA A 622 -13.36 19.95 -24.56
C ALA A 622 -14.36 19.94 -25.74
N ARG A 623 -15.26 20.93 -25.77
CA ARG A 623 -16.23 21.13 -26.86
C ARG A 623 -15.62 22.07 -27.90
N VAL A 624 -15.29 21.53 -29.06
CA VAL A 624 -14.58 22.23 -30.12
C VAL A 624 -15.59 22.91 -31.05
N PRO A 625 -15.50 24.22 -31.31
CA PRO A 625 -16.36 24.91 -32.27
C PRO A 625 -16.36 24.24 -33.65
N THR A 626 -17.49 24.23 -34.35
CA THR A 626 -17.61 23.62 -35.69
C THR A 626 -16.79 24.32 -36.77
N ASP A 627 -16.34 25.54 -36.51
CA ASP A 627 -15.46 26.33 -37.37
C ASP A 627 -13.99 26.35 -36.91
N ALA A 628 -13.62 25.45 -36.00
CA ALA A 628 -12.24 25.32 -35.51
C ALA A 628 -11.24 25.02 -36.63
N VAL A 629 -10.03 25.57 -36.51
CA VAL A 629 -8.94 25.38 -37.48
C VAL A 629 -7.77 24.62 -36.87
N GLY A 630 -7.03 23.87 -37.69
CA GLY A 630 -5.79 23.19 -37.29
C GLY A 630 -5.95 21.76 -36.79
N TRP A 631 -7.15 21.20 -36.82
CA TRP A 631 -7.43 19.78 -36.55
C TRP A 631 -7.18 18.91 -37.78
N ILE A 632 -6.46 17.79 -37.63
CA ILE A 632 -6.11 16.91 -38.75
C ILE A 632 -7.23 15.88 -38.94
N GLY A 633 -8.02 16.05 -40.01
CA GLY A 633 -9.12 15.14 -40.33
C GLY A 633 -10.49 15.58 -39.83
N ASP A 634 -10.60 16.72 -39.11
CA ASP A 634 -11.89 17.30 -38.74
C ASP A 634 -12.71 17.62 -40.00
N ASP A 635 -13.83 16.92 -40.16
CA ASP A 635 -14.81 17.08 -41.23
C ASP A 635 -15.98 17.99 -40.80
N GLY A 636 -15.90 18.57 -39.61
CA GLY A 636 -16.92 19.42 -39.00
C GLY A 636 -17.99 18.62 -38.23
N GLU A 637 -17.90 17.30 -38.17
CA GLU A 637 -18.82 16.48 -37.37
C GLU A 637 -18.44 16.52 -35.89
N ARG A 638 -19.47 16.59 -35.03
CA ARG A 638 -19.33 16.60 -33.57
C ARG A 638 -20.10 15.46 -32.95
N VAL A 639 -19.52 14.86 -31.93
CA VAL A 639 -20.08 13.73 -31.21
C VAL A 639 -20.70 14.25 -29.93
N ALA A 640 -21.92 13.79 -29.65
CA ALA A 640 -22.52 13.98 -28.34
C ALA A 640 -21.86 13.05 -27.30
N LEU A 641 -20.64 13.39 -26.86
CA LEU A 641 -19.96 12.70 -25.78
C LEU A 641 -20.22 13.43 -24.47
N THR A 642 -20.94 12.84 -23.52
CA THR A 642 -21.08 13.45 -22.17
C THR A 642 -19.89 13.08 -21.28
N MET A 643 -19.56 13.92 -20.29
CA MET A 643 -18.55 13.60 -19.28
C MET A 643 -18.84 12.27 -18.57
N ASP A 644 -20.10 12.05 -18.18
CA ASP A 644 -20.54 10.82 -17.52
C ASP A 644 -20.36 9.60 -18.42
N GLU A 645 -20.69 9.71 -19.71
CA GLU A 645 -20.44 8.65 -20.67
C GLU A 645 -18.95 8.38 -20.86
N ALA A 646 -18.10 9.43 -20.87
CA ALA A 646 -16.65 9.27 -20.97
C ALA A 646 -16.08 8.50 -19.77
N VAL A 647 -16.38 8.98 -18.57
CA VAL A 647 -15.93 8.39 -17.30
C VAL A 647 -16.45 6.97 -17.14
N ARG A 648 -17.74 6.75 -17.39
CA ARG A 648 -18.37 5.43 -17.31
C ARG A 648 -17.70 4.44 -18.27
N THR A 649 -17.51 4.83 -19.54
CA THR A 649 -16.89 3.96 -20.54
C THR A 649 -15.46 3.58 -20.17
N LEU A 650 -14.66 4.50 -19.63
CA LEU A 650 -13.30 4.22 -19.18
C LEU A 650 -13.26 3.31 -17.95
N ASN A 651 -14.15 3.52 -16.98
CA ASN A 651 -14.25 2.65 -15.80
C ASN A 651 -14.81 1.26 -16.14
N GLU A 652 -15.70 1.15 -17.14
CA GLU A 652 -16.26 -0.13 -17.60
C GLU A 652 -15.24 -0.94 -18.40
N HIS A 653 -14.26 -0.30 -19.03
CA HIS A 653 -13.44 -0.99 -20.04
C HIS A 653 -11.92 -0.80 -19.92
N VAL A 654 -11.42 0.37 -19.56
CA VAL A 654 -9.97 0.64 -19.43
C VAL A 654 -9.47 0.26 -18.03
N ALA A 655 -10.17 0.66 -16.98
CA ALA A 655 -9.81 0.31 -15.61
C ALA A 655 -9.72 -1.22 -15.37
N PRO A 656 -10.70 -2.05 -15.84
CA PRO A 656 -10.62 -3.49 -15.67
C PRO A 656 -9.49 -4.11 -16.49
N PHE A 657 -9.12 -3.52 -17.63
CA PHE A 657 -7.97 -3.98 -18.42
C PHE A 657 -6.68 -3.88 -17.60
N TYR A 658 -6.40 -2.72 -17.01
CA TYR A 658 -5.22 -2.50 -16.17
C TYR A 658 -5.24 -3.32 -14.88
N ARG A 659 -6.41 -3.44 -14.25
CA ARG A 659 -6.59 -4.31 -13.09
C ARG A 659 -6.28 -5.77 -13.42
N ARG A 660 -6.77 -6.27 -14.56
CA ARG A 660 -6.47 -7.63 -15.02
C ARG A 660 -4.99 -7.80 -15.36
N LEU A 661 -4.43 -6.86 -16.13
CA LEU A 661 -3.04 -6.92 -16.61
C LEU A 661 -2.02 -6.86 -15.46
N SER A 662 -2.39 -6.25 -14.35
CA SER A 662 -1.58 -6.16 -13.13
C SER A 662 -1.87 -7.24 -12.09
N GLU A 663 -2.73 -8.23 -12.38
CA GLU A 663 -3.20 -9.21 -11.39
C GLU A 663 -3.82 -8.55 -10.13
N GLY A 664 -4.45 -7.38 -10.31
CA GLY A 664 -5.08 -6.60 -9.25
C GLY A 664 -4.15 -5.61 -8.52
N LYS A 665 -2.85 -5.61 -8.83
CA LYS A 665 -1.83 -4.75 -8.20
C LYS A 665 -1.93 -3.28 -8.59
N PHE A 666 -2.59 -2.98 -9.71
CA PHE A 666 -2.77 -1.63 -10.23
C PHE A 666 -4.25 -1.38 -10.52
N ARG A 667 -4.82 -0.38 -9.84
CA ARG A 667 -6.21 0.03 -10.05
C ARG A 667 -6.23 1.46 -10.55
N ILE A 668 -6.94 1.67 -11.66
CA ILE A 668 -7.24 3.00 -12.15
C ILE A 668 -8.71 3.25 -11.89
N THR A 669 -9.03 4.43 -11.38
CA THR A 669 -10.39 4.95 -11.32
C THR A 669 -10.44 6.21 -12.15
N PHE A 670 -11.40 6.31 -13.06
CA PHE A 670 -11.62 7.55 -13.81
C PHE A 670 -12.70 8.37 -13.12
N SER A 671 -12.47 9.67 -12.96
CA SER A 671 -13.40 10.59 -12.30
C SER A 671 -13.71 11.79 -13.19
N PRO A 672 -14.90 12.40 -13.08
CA PRO A 672 -15.23 13.62 -13.83
C PRO A 672 -14.25 14.75 -13.50
N GLY A 673 -13.70 15.37 -14.54
CA GLY A 673 -12.85 16.56 -14.48
C GLY A 673 -13.59 17.79 -15.00
N ALA A 674 -13.01 18.49 -15.97
CA ALA A 674 -13.55 19.71 -16.55
C ALA A 674 -14.28 19.43 -17.88
N ASP A 675 -15.51 19.90 -18.02
CA ASP A 675 -16.24 19.97 -19.31
C ASP A 675 -16.30 21.44 -19.74
N PHE A 676 -15.72 21.80 -20.90
CA PHE A 676 -15.58 23.20 -21.30
C PHE A 676 -15.64 23.42 -22.82
N GLU A 677 -16.21 24.56 -23.22
CA GLU A 677 -16.21 25.05 -24.60
C GLU A 677 -14.86 25.69 -24.94
N VAL A 678 -14.21 25.24 -26.02
CA VAL A 678 -12.92 25.77 -26.46
C VAL A 678 -13.12 27.17 -27.05
N GLY A 679 -12.44 28.16 -26.45
CA GLY A 679 -12.42 29.54 -26.92
C GLY A 679 -11.51 29.78 -28.15
N ASP A 680 -11.33 31.05 -28.49
CA ASP A 680 -10.48 31.53 -29.60
C ASP A 680 -10.85 30.95 -30.98
N ASP A 681 -9.87 30.38 -31.70
CA ASP A 681 -10.01 29.78 -33.03
C ASP A 681 -10.31 28.27 -32.99
N GLY A 682 -10.65 27.77 -31.79
CA GLY A 682 -10.91 26.35 -31.56
C GLY A 682 -9.69 25.45 -31.76
N SER A 683 -8.48 26.00 -31.94
CA SER A 683 -7.29 25.20 -32.23
C SER A 683 -6.86 24.32 -31.04
N PRO A 684 -6.08 23.24 -31.28
CA PRO A 684 -5.52 22.43 -30.19
C PRO A 684 -4.74 23.25 -29.16
N ASP A 685 -4.06 24.32 -29.59
CA ASP A 685 -3.35 25.25 -28.71
C ASP A 685 -4.31 26.05 -27.81
N ALA A 686 -5.44 26.53 -28.36
CA ALA A 686 -6.46 27.25 -27.62
C ALA A 686 -7.12 26.35 -26.56
N MET A 687 -7.51 25.13 -26.95
CA MET A 687 -8.02 24.10 -26.05
C MET A 687 -7.06 23.87 -24.88
N HIS A 688 -5.78 23.69 -25.19
CA HIS A 688 -4.79 23.38 -24.17
C HIS A 688 -4.53 24.54 -23.21
N ARG A 689 -4.50 25.79 -23.71
CA ARG A 689 -4.43 26.99 -22.83
C ARG A 689 -5.60 27.02 -21.87
N GLN A 690 -6.81 26.76 -22.35
CA GLN A 690 -8.01 26.83 -21.52
C GLN A 690 -8.09 25.71 -20.49
N GLN A 691 -7.67 24.48 -20.84
CA GLN A 691 -7.56 23.39 -19.86
C GLN A 691 -6.62 23.77 -18.70
N LYS A 692 -5.48 24.43 -19.00
CA LYS A 692 -4.54 24.92 -17.98
C LYS A 692 -5.16 25.97 -17.06
N GLU A 693 -5.88 26.93 -17.63
CA GLU A 693 -6.57 27.96 -16.86
C GLU A 693 -7.61 27.35 -15.91
N LEU A 694 -8.40 26.40 -16.40
CA LEU A 694 -9.43 25.70 -15.62
C LEU A 694 -8.84 24.84 -14.50
N THR A 695 -7.64 24.29 -14.70
CA THR A 695 -6.93 23.48 -13.70
C THR A 695 -6.10 24.28 -12.72
N GLY A 696 -6.01 25.61 -12.89
CA GLY A 696 -5.16 26.48 -12.07
C GLY A 696 -3.66 26.24 -12.28
N TRP A 697 -3.26 25.71 -13.44
CA TRP A 697 -1.87 25.33 -13.69
C TRP A 697 -1.11 26.45 -14.42
N THR A 698 -0.21 27.12 -13.70
CA THR A 698 0.64 28.18 -14.26
C THR A 698 2.06 27.66 -14.51
N CYS A 699 2.49 27.53 -15.77
CA CYS A 699 3.93 27.49 -16.08
C CYS A 699 4.53 28.85 -15.68
N GLY A 700 5.68 28.87 -15.00
CA GLY A 700 6.39 30.13 -14.75
C GLY A 700 6.72 30.86 -16.07
N ASP A 701 6.55 32.17 -16.10
CA ASP A 701 6.58 33.03 -17.30
C ASP A 701 7.87 32.92 -18.16
N ASP A 702 8.96 32.37 -17.63
CA ASP A 702 10.29 32.37 -18.25
C ASP A 702 10.72 31.03 -18.91
N LEU A 703 9.92 29.96 -18.82
CA LEU A 703 10.15 28.75 -19.59
C LEU A 703 9.05 28.61 -20.67
N PRO A 704 9.40 28.49 -21.97
CA PRO A 704 8.42 28.00 -22.92
C PRO A 704 7.93 26.66 -22.39
N CYS A 705 6.63 26.51 -22.13
CA CYS A 705 6.03 25.24 -21.75
C CYS A 705 6.31 24.26 -22.90
N GLN A 706 7.48 23.63 -22.90
CA GLN A 706 7.77 22.60 -23.88
C GLN A 706 6.73 21.52 -23.63
N LEU A 707 6.02 21.15 -24.70
CA LEU A 707 4.90 20.21 -24.74
C LEU A 707 5.21 18.80 -24.16
N TYR A 708 6.39 18.61 -23.57
CA TYR A 708 7.02 17.33 -23.28
C TYR A 708 7.19 17.06 -21.76
N ALA A 709 6.87 18.00 -20.86
CA ALA A 709 7.09 17.83 -19.41
C ALA A 709 5.85 17.38 -18.59
N TRP A 710 4.85 16.76 -19.24
CA TRP A 710 3.47 16.76 -18.73
C TRP A 710 3.02 15.48 -18.00
N GLY A 711 3.91 14.51 -17.76
CA GLY A 711 3.60 13.25 -17.07
C GLY A 711 3.25 13.37 -15.57
N ALA A 712 2.85 14.56 -15.11
CA ALA A 712 2.48 14.84 -13.72
C ALA A 712 0.98 15.12 -13.56
N MET A 713 0.19 15.03 -14.63
CA MET A 713 -1.24 15.29 -14.56
C MET A 713 -1.96 13.95 -14.59
N ASN A 714 -2.54 13.56 -13.44
CA ASN A 714 -3.54 12.49 -13.38
C ASN A 714 -4.83 12.93 -14.10
N ARG A 715 -4.75 13.36 -15.36
CA ARG A 715 -5.86 13.86 -16.16
C ARG A 715 -5.79 13.34 -17.60
N LEU A 716 -6.96 13.13 -18.19
CA LEU A 716 -7.17 12.63 -19.55
C LEU A 716 -8.10 13.59 -20.28
N LEU A 717 -7.66 14.21 -21.38
CA LEU A 717 -8.47 15.19 -22.13
C LEU A 717 -9.08 14.55 -23.37
N PHE A 718 -10.40 14.67 -23.53
CA PHE A 718 -11.14 14.31 -24.74
C PHE A 718 -11.68 15.55 -25.45
N THR A 719 -11.97 15.40 -26.74
CA THR A 719 -12.72 16.38 -27.54
C THR A 719 -13.97 15.74 -28.12
N ASP A 720 -14.90 16.57 -28.58
CA ASP A 720 -16.12 16.15 -29.26
C ASP A 720 -15.99 16.10 -30.80
N VAL A 721 -14.78 16.16 -31.35
CA VAL A 721 -14.53 16.07 -32.80
C VAL A 721 -14.62 14.61 -33.27
N ALA A 722 -15.50 14.31 -34.24
CA ALA A 722 -15.80 12.93 -34.62
C ALA A 722 -14.64 12.20 -35.34
N ASN A 723 -13.93 12.91 -36.22
CA ASN A 723 -12.96 12.34 -37.16
C ASN A 723 -11.54 12.91 -36.99
N ASP A 724 -11.13 13.14 -35.75
CA ASP A 724 -9.80 13.66 -35.49
C ASP A 724 -8.73 12.57 -35.58
N THR A 725 -8.02 12.55 -36.72
CA THR A 725 -6.92 11.62 -36.97
C THR A 725 -5.56 12.18 -36.54
N GLY A 726 -5.49 13.42 -36.03
CA GLY A 726 -4.20 13.99 -35.64
C GLY A 726 -4.19 15.07 -34.56
N GLY A 727 -5.29 15.31 -33.86
CA GLY A 727 -5.26 16.02 -32.59
C GLY A 727 -4.69 15.10 -31.53
N ARG A 728 -3.62 15.57 -30.93
CA ARG A 728 -2.89 14.90 -29.88
C ARG A 728 -3.54 15.33 -28.55
N ALA A 729 -4.19 14.43 -27.82
CA ALA A 729 -4.29 14.57 -26.38
C ALA A 729 -2.90 14.30 -25.80
N TRP A 730 -2.40 15.31 -25.11
CA TRP A 730 -1.03 15.36 -24.63
C TRP A 730 -1.03 14.96 -23.16
N ASN A 731 -0.37 13.86 -22.84
CA ASN A 731 -0.01 13.54 -21.47
C ASN A 731 1.46 13.14 -21.37
N GLY A 732 2.36 14.10 -21.61
CA GLY A 732 3.80 13.91 -21.46
C GLY A 732 4.34 12.87 -22.42
N TRP A 733 4.87 13.30 -23.57
CA TRP A 733 5.43 12.45 -24.65
C TRP A 733 4.43 11.52 -25.38
N ALA A 734 3.38 11.05 -24.72
CA ALA A 734 2.28 10.28 -25.31
C ALA A 734 1.36 11.19 -26.14
N ALA A 735 1.12 10.82 -27.39
CA ALA A 735 0.23 11.53 -28.30
C ALA A 735 -1.03 10.69 -28.47
N MET A 736 -2.02 10.91 -27.63
CA MET A 736 -3.34 10.34 -27.86
C MET A 736 -3.89 10.98 -29.13
N GLY A 737 -3.95 10.28 -30.27
CA GLY A 737 -4.92 10.70 -31.28
C GLY A 737 -6.27 10.81 -30.56
N LEU A 738 -6.95 11.95 -30.62
CA LEU A 738 -8.22 12.17 -29.91
C LEU A 738 -9.28 11.26 -30.52
N VAL A 739 -9.31 10.03 -30.04
CA VAL A 739 -10.17 8.99 -30.58
C VAL A 739 -11.55 9.11 -29.97
N HIS A 740 -12.54 9.15 -30.85
CA HIS A 740 -13.96 9.07 -30.53
C HIS A 740 -14.25 7.89 -29.58
N ILE A 741 -14.62 8.16 -28.33
CA ILE A 741 -14.82 7.11 -27.31
C ILE A 741 -15.92 6.09 -27.67
N VAL A 742 -16.87 6.48 -28.54
CA VAL A 742 -18.06 5.68 -28.87
C VAL A 742 -17.81 4.74 -30.07
N ASP A 743 -16.90 5.06 -30.99
CA ASP A 743 -16.55 4.19 -32.14
C ASP A 743 -15.08 3.76 -32.22
N ALA A 744 -14.21 4.19 -31.30
CA ALA A 744 -12.77 4.03 -31.48
C ALA A 744 -12.01 3.22 -30.42
N ARG A 745 -11.17 2.34 -30.96
CA ARG A 745 -9.80 1.95 -30.57
C ARG A 745 -9.35 2.25 -29.14
N MET A 746 -10.02 1.71 -28.12
CA MET A 746 -9.55 1.87 -26.74
C MET A 746 -8.27 1.16 -26.41
N GLU A 747 -7.84 0.28 -27.31
CA GLU A 747 -6.45 -0.13 -27.44
C GLU A 747 -5.48 1.07 -27.45
N THR A 748 -5.83 2.14 -28.16
CA THR A 748 -5.04 3.38 -28.21
C THR A 748 -5.07 4.10 -26.85
N ILE A 749 -6.23 4.20 -26.19
CA ILE A 749 -6.29 4.82 -24.85
C ILE A 749 -5.42 4.04 -23.86
N ILE A 750 -5.51 2.71 -23.86
CA ILE A 750 -4.65 1.84 -23.06
C ILE A 750 -3.18 2.02 -23.47
N HIS A 751 -2.87 2.09 -24.77
CA HIS A 751 -1.51 2.34 -25.28
C HIS A 751 -0.90 3.61 -24.72
N GLU A 752 -1.64 4.70 -24.78
CA GLU A 752 -1.16 6.00 -24.35
C GLU A 752 -1.10 6.12 -22.82
N ILE A 753 -1.99 5.46 -22.08
CA ILE A 753 -1.87 5.36 -20.63
C ILE A 753 -0.58 4.59 -20.25
N GLY A 754 -0.24 3.55 -21.03
CA GLY A 754 1.01 2.81 -20.90
C GLY A 754 2.24 3.71 -21.01
N HIS A 755 2.27 4.63 -21.98
CA HIS A 755 3.34 5.62 -22.09
C HIS A 755 3.34 6.61 -20.95
N ALA A 756 2.19 7.23 -20.69
CA ALA A 756 2.12 8.42 -19.86
C ALA A 756 2.32 8.13 -18.37
N TRP A 757 1.79 7.01 -17.86
CA TRP A 757 1.85 6.68 -16.43
C TRP A 757 2.81 5.53 -16.10
N LEU A 758 3.04 4.62 -17.04
CA LEU A 758 3.86 3.43 -16.81
C LEU A 758 5.19 3.47 -17.57
N LEU A 759 5.40 4.50 -18.40
CA LEU A 759 6.61 4.72 -19.19
C LEU A 759 6.97 3.51 -20.06
N TRP A 760 5.96 2.80 -20.56
CA TRP A 760 6.16 1.62 -21.37
C TRP A 760 6.68 1.99 -22.75
N PRO A 761 7.87 1.52 -23.15
CA PRO A 761 8.33 1.72 -24.51
C PRO A 761 7.48 0.90 -25.50
N HIS A 762 7.39 1.37 -26.74
CA HIS A 762 7.05 0.51 -27.86
C HIS A 762 8.09 -0.59 -28.01
N SER A 763 7.66 -1.73 -28.53
CA SER A 763 8.56 -2.73 -29.08
C SER A 763 8.54 -2.75 -30.60
N PHE A 764 9.58 -3.30 -31.20
CA PHE A 764 9.73 -3.35 -32.65
C PHE A 764 9.72 -4.82 -33.05
N ALA A 765 8.89 -5.19 -34.02
CA ALA A 765 9.05 -6.48 -34.66
C ALA A 765 10.20 -6.38 -35.67
N GLU A 766 11.11 -7.36 -35.64
CA GLU A 766 12.17 -7.54 -36.65
C GLU A 766 11.61 -7.86 -38.07
N VAL A 767 10.29 -7.81 -38.27
CA VAL A 767 9.65 -8.15 -39.54
C VAL A 767 9.78 -6.98 -40.52
N LEU A 768 10.70 -7.13 -41.46
CA LEU A 768 10.78 -6.28 -42.66
C LEU A 768 9.68 -6.71 -43.64
N TRP A 769 8.79 -5.78 -43.97
CA TRP A 769 7.82 -5.95 -45.04
C TRP A 769 8.54 -6.04 -46.39
N ARG A 770 8.10 -6.97 -47.25
CA ARG A 770 8.42 -6.88 -48.67
C ARG A 770 7.37 -5.98 -49.31
N PRO A 771 7.75 -4.85 -49.91
CA PRO A 771 6.80 -4.03 -50.65
C PRO A 771 6.33 -4.82 -51.87
N ASP A 772 5.06 -4.63 -52.27
CA ASP A 772 4.64 -4.89 -53.64
C ASP A 772 5.67 -4.27 -54.60
N ASP A 773 5.93 -4.94 -55.73
CA ASP A 773 7.15 -4.90 -56.56
C ASP A 773 7.77 -3.52 -56.95
N ASP A 774 7.21 -2.37 -56.55
CA ASP A 774 7.66 -1.01 -56.90
C ASP A 774 7.79 0.02 -55.74
N LEU A 775 7.60 -0.34 -54.45
CA LEU A 775 7.76 0.61 -53.33
C LEU A 775 9.04 0.35 -52.50
N GLU A 776 9.60 1.40 -51.90
CA GLU A 776 10.79 1.32 -51.05
C GLU A 776 10.53 0.47 -49.80
N ILE A 777 11.57 -0.19 -49.26
CA ILE A 777 11.49 -0.93 -47.99
C ILE A 777 11.01 0.03 -46.90
N GLU A 778 9.82 -0.19 -46.35
CA GLU A 778 9.36 0.55 -45.18
C GLU A 778 10.25 0.19 -43.98
N PHE A 779 10.72 1.23 -43.30
CA PHE A 779 11.56 1.09 -42.11
C PHE A 779 10.77 0.36 -41.01
N PRO A 780 11.45 -0.42 -40.16
CA PRO A 780 10.86 -0.98 -38.95
C PRO A 780 10.15 0.12 -38.17
N ASN A 781 8.84 -0.01 -38.08
CA ASN A 781 7.98 0.94 -37.42
C ASN A 781 7.75 0.46 -35.98
N GLU A 782 7.82 1.36 -35.01
CA GLU A 782 7.52 1.09 -33.61
C GLU A 782 6.11 0.51 -33.38
N TYR A 783 5.23 0.66 -34.37
CA TYR A 783 3.87 0.11 -34.38
C TYR A 783 3.68 -1.16 -35.23
N ASN A 784 4.75 -1.92 -35.50
CA ASN A 784 4.67 -3.16 -36.28
C ASN A 784 4.75 -4.46 -35.45
N ASN A 785 4.89 -4.37 -34.12
CA ASN A 785 4.93 -5.56 -33.27
C ASN A 785 3.51 -6.01 -32.87
N TYR A 786 2.96 -6.97 -33.61
CA TYR A 786 1.64 -7.55 -33.35
C TYR A 786 1.50 -8.29 -32.01
N TYR A 787 2.60 -8.55 -31.29
CA TYR A 787 2.54 -9.23 -29.99
C TYR A 787 2.53 -8.30 -28.79
N ASP A 788 2.87 -7.03 -29.01
CA ASP A 788 2.88 -6.01 -27.98
C ASP A 788 1.77 -5.00 -28.27
N PHE A 789 0.88 -4.82 -27.30
CA PHE A 789 -0.18 -3.83 -27.47
C PHE A 789 0.41 -2.40 -27.56
N MET A 790 1.61 -2.18 -27.01
CA MET A 790 2.36 -0.93 -27.17
C MET A 790 2.86 -0.73 -28.60
N SER A 791 2.54 -1.59 -29.56
CA SER A 791 3.10 -1.53 -30.91
C SER A 791 2.06 -1.84 -31.99
N ARG A 792 0.78 -1.51 -31.74
CA ARG A 792 -0.31 -1.73 -32.71
C ARG A 792 -1.04 -0.43 -33.04
N THR A 793 -1.08 -0.03 -34.31
CA THR A 793 -1.81 1.18 -34.78
C THR A 793 -2.94 0.93 -35.79
N GLY A 794 -3.31 -0.33 -36.06
CA GLY A 794 -4.36 -0.66 -37.03
C GLY A 794 -5.78 -0.74 -36.48
N GLU A 795 -6.77 -0.56 -37.36
CA GLU A 795 -8.21 -0.82 -37.15
C GLU A 795 -8.45 -2.28 -36.72
N ALA A 796 -8.28 -2.57 -35.44
CA ALA A 796 -8.80 -3.80 -34.88
C ALA A 796 -10.32 -3.64 -34.75
N GLU A 797 -11.10 -4.33 -35.58
CA GLU A 797 -12.56 -4.42 -35.39
C GLU A 797 -12.84 -5.19 -34.08
N GLY A 798 -12.97 -4.47 -32.97
CA GLY A 798 -13.56 -4.97 -31.74
C GLY A 798 -12.61 -5.11 -30.53
N TRP A 799 -13.12 -4.62 -29.42
CA TRP A 799 -12.60 -4.53 -28.05
C TRP A 799 -12.13 -5.81 -27.33
N ARG A 800 -11.89 -6.90 -28.04
CA ARG A 800 -11.56 -8.20 -27.41
C ARG A 800 -10.07 -8.39 -27.18
N GLN A 801 -9.32 -7.34 -26.85
CA GLN A 801 -7.90 -7.50 -26.55
C GLN A 801 -7.70 -8.12 -25.17
N THR A 802 -7.32 -9.41 -25.19
CA THR A 802 -6.80 -10.17 -24.05
C THR A 802 -5.28 -10.11 -23.97
N TYR A 803 -4.62 -9.29 -24.80
CA TYR A 803 -3.18 -9.27 -24.94
C TYR A 803 -2.50 -8.44 -23.84
N PRO A 804 -1.49 -8.97 -23.15
CA PRO A 804 -0.61 -8.16 -22.32
C PRO A 804 0.40 -7.39 -23.19
N THR A 805 1.07 -6.38 -22.62
CA THR A 805 2.35 -5.90 -23.17
C THR A 805 3.45 -6.91 -22.86
N LEU A 806 4.63 -6.70 -23.42
CA LEU A 806 5.82 -7.50 -23.16
C LEU A 806 6.04 -7.70 -21.66
N ALA A 807 6.52 -8.88 -21.28
CA ALA A 807 6.83 -9.20 -19.89
C ALA A 807 7.79 -8.18 -19.25
N ILE A 808 8.70 -7.58 -20.04
CA ILE A 808 9.61 -6.55 -19.52
C ILE A 808 8.87 -5.29 -19.05
N ASN A 809 7.80 -4.90 -19.76
CA ASN A 809 6.99 -3.72 -19.41
C ASN A 809 6.14 -4.00 -18.17
N ARG A 810 5.62 -5.23 -18.05
CA ARG A 810 4.91 -5.69 -16.85
C ARG A 810 5.85 -5.80 -15.65
N TYR A 811 7.07 -6.29 -15.85
CA TYR A 811 8.09 -6.36 -14.82
C TYR A 811 8.57 -4.97 -14.39
N SER A 812 8.80 -4.05 -15.33
CA SER A 812 9.16 -2.66 -14.99
C SER A 812 8.04 -1.93 -14.26
N ALA A 813 6.79 -2.32 -14.50
CA ALA A 813 5.63 -1.84 -13.76
C ALA A 813 5.39 -2.56 -12.41
N GLY A 814 6.28 -3.47 -11.98
CA GLY A 814 6.16 -4.19 -10.71
C GLY A 814 5.08 -5.26 -10.67
N TRP A 815 4.50 -5.63 -11.82
CA TRP A 815 3.36 -6.57 -11.87
C TRP A 815 3.80 -8.03 -11.93
N ILE A 816 5.00 -8.30 -12.45
CA ILE A 816 5.65 -9.61 -12.38
C ILE A 816 6.57 -9.61 -11.17
N GLU A 817 6.34 -10.54 -10.24
CA GLU A 817 7.21 -10.73 -9.08
C GLU A 817 8.61 -11.21 -9.51
N PRO A 818 9.70 -10.80 -8.82
CA PRO A 818 11.05 -11.23 -9.15
C PRO A 818 11.21 -12.76 -9.24
N GLU A 819 10.53 -13.53 -8.40
CA GLU A 819 10.52 -14.99 -8.41
C GLU A 819 9.86 -15.61 -9.65
N ARG A 820 9.06 -14.82 -10.39
CA ARG A 820 8.47 -15.22 -11.68
C ARG A 820 9.34 -14.84 -12.87
N VAL A 821 10.60 -14.44 -12.64
CA VAL A 821 11.59 -14.14 -13.68
C VAL A 821 12.74 -15.15 -13.60
N ALA A 822 12.99 -15.86 -14.70
CA ALA A 822 14.16 -16.71 -14.81
C ALA A 822 15.36 -15.95 -15.37
N LEU A 823 16.57 -16.24 -14.87
CA LEU A 823 17.82 -15.70 -15.40
C LEU A 823 18.70 -16.84 -15.90
N HIS A 824 19.19 -16.74 -17.14
CA HIS A 824 20.16 -17.69 -17.67
C HIS A 824 21.60 -17.26 -17.35
N LEU A 825 22.22 -17.98 -16.40
CA LEU A 825 23.57 -17.71 -15.88
C LEU A 825 24.52 -18.91 -16.00
N ALA A 826 24.19 -19.90 -16.83
CA ALA A 826 24.98 -21.13 -17.01
C ALA A 826 25.39 -21.28 -18.49
N ASP A 827 26.32 -22.18 -18.79
CA ASP A 827 26.65 -22.50 -20.19
C ASP A 827 25.50 -23.26 -20.90
N GLU A 828 24.65 -23.96 -20.12
CA GLU A 828 23.46 -24.66 -20.58
C GLU A 828 22.40 -24.70 -19.46
N GLY A 829 21.12 -24.58 -19.79
CA GLY A 829 20.04 -24.67 -18.82
C GLY A 829 18.66 -24.77 -19.47
N THR A 830 17.73 -25.49 -18.83
CA THR A 830 16.33 -25.61 -19.27
C THR A 830 15.40 -24.92 -18.29
N TYR A 831 14.48 -24.11 -18.80
CA TYR A 831 13.54 -23.30 -18.02
C TYR A 831 12.13 -23.55 -18.52
N THR A 832 11.19 -23.85 -17.63
CA THR A 832 9.77 -23.87 -17.99
C THR A 832 9.23 -22.46 -17.88
N LEU A 833 8.76 -21.92 -19.00
CA LEU A 833 8.07 -20.64 -19.10
C LEU A 833 6.56 -20.85 -19.18
N SER A 834 5.83 -20.20 -18.27
CA SER A 834 4.38 -20.17 -18.24
C SER A 834 3.84 -19.01 -19.09
N ARG A 835 2.55 -19.04 -19.41
CA ARG A 835 1.89 -17.92 -20.09
C ARG A 835 1.81 -16.72 -19.15
N ALA A 836 1.57 -15.53 -19.72
CA ALA A 836 1.20 -14.38 -18.93
C ALA A 836 0.01 -14.74 -18.01
N PHE A 837 0.09 -14.32 -16.74
CA PHE A 837 -0.90 -14.56 -15.67
C PHE A 837 -0.94 -15.98 -15.10
N ASP A 838 -0.28 -16.96 -15.72
CA ASP A 838 -0.18 -18.30 -15.14
C ASP A 838 0.90 -18.33 -14.05
N PRO A 839 0.77 -19.23 -13.04
CA PRO A 839 1.83 -19.46 -12.06
C PRO A 839 3.13 -19.94 -12.71
N GLY A 840 4.27 -19.53 -12.15
CA GLY A 840 5.62 -19.91 -12.63
C GLY A 840 6.38 -18.75 -13.28
N HIS A 841 7.46 -19.07 -14.00
CA HIS A 841 8.27 -18.05 -14.67
C HIS A 841 7.52 -17.51 -15.89
N GLN A 842 7.20 -16.21 -15.90
CA GLN A 842 6.50 -15.58 -17.02
C GLN A 842 7.46 -15.09 -18.11
N PHE A 843 8.74 -14.89 -17.79
CA PHE A 843 9.77 -14.66 -18.80
C PHE A 843 11.18 -15.05 -18.32
N LEU A 844 12.08 -15.25 -19.28
CA LEU A 844 13.48 -15.60 -19.10
C LEU A 844 14.37 -14.51 -19.70
N VAL A 845 15.37 -14.05 -18.93
CA VAL A 845 16.41 -13.13 -19.41
C VAL A 845 17.66 -13.93 -19.78
N VAL A 846 18.14 -13.71 -21.00
CA VAL A 846 19.33 -14.35 -21.57
C VAL A 846 20.33 -13.29 -21.99
N HIS A 847 21.59 -13.43 -21.60
CA HIS A 847 22.66 -12.59 -22.13
C HIS A 847 22.89 -12.92 -23.61
N SER A 848 22.73 -11.95 -24.51
CA SER A 848 22.74 -12.18 -25.97
C SER A 848 24.13 -12.45 -26.58
N GLY A 849 25.14 -12.64 -25.73
CA GLY A 849 26.56 -12.77 -26.10
C GLY A 849 27.19 -11.49 -26.67
N ARG A 850 26.41 -10.41 -26.83
CA ARG A 850 26.88 -9.07 -27.20
C ARG A 850 27.02 -8.21 -25.95
N ARG A 851 28.06 -7.37 -25.93
CA ARG A 851 28.29 -6.42 -24.83
C ARG A 851 27.11 -5.45 -24.76
N TYR A 852 26.51 -5.29 -23.58
CA TYR A 852 25.38 -4.39 -23.33
C TYR A 852 24.06 -4.76 -24.01
N ALA A 853 23.87 -6.03 -24.37
CA ALA A 853 22.61 -6.48 -24.94
C ALA A 853 22.10 -7.75 -24.26
N PHE A 854 20.81 -7.77 -23.97
CA PHE A 854 20.11 -8.91 -23.42
C PHE A 854 18.89 -9.25 -24.27
N THR A 855 18.45 -10.49 -24.14
CA THR A 855 17.27 -11.02 -24.82
C THR A 855 16.28 -11.46 -23.75
N THR A 856 15.01 -11.11 -23.88
CA THR A 856 13.94 -11.74 -23.09
C THR A 856 13.19 -12.75 -23.92
N LEU A 857 12.76 -13.82 -23.26
CA LEU A 857 11.96 -14.90 -23.82
C LEU A 857 10.66 -15.01 -23.02
N GLU A 858 9.50 -14.97 -23.68
CA GLU A 858 8.18 -15.08 -23.03
C GLU A 858 7.20 -15.91 -23.86
N VAL A 859 6.21 -16.54 -23.23
CA VAL A 859 5.27 -17.44 -23.94
C VAL A 859 4.07 -16.67 -24.50
N HIS A 860 3.75 -16.93 -25.77
CA HIS A 860 2.50 -16.50 -26.39
C HIS A 860 1.63 -17.71 -26.76
N PRO A 861 0.34 -17.73 -26.33
CA PRO A 861 -0.59 -18.80 -26.68
C PRO A 861 -0.98 -18.74 -28.16
N ASP A 862 -1.61 -19.81 -28.68
CA ASP A 862 -2.13 -19.83 -30.06
C ASP A 862 -3.17 -18.72 -30.27
N ARG A 863 -3.10 -18.07 -31.42
CA ARG A 863 -3.94 -16.91 -31.74
C ARG A 863 -4.60 -17.07 -33.10
N ASP A 864 -5.93 -16.94 -33.10
CA ASP A 864 -6.69 -16.74 -34.33
C ASP A 864 -6.56 -15.28 -34.78
N MET A 865 -5.66 -15.03 -35.73
CA MET A 865 -5.41 -13.70 -36.30
C MET A 865 -6.48 -13.29 -37.32
N GLN A 866 -7.61 -13.99 -37.45
CA GLN A 866 -8.70 -13.59 -38.36
C GLN A 866 -9.22 -12.15 -38.15
N SER A 867 -9.01 -11.56 -36.97
CA SER A 867 -9.34 -10.15 -36.68
C SER A 867 -8.32 -9.14 -37.25
N VAL A 868 -7.15 -9.60 -37.69
CA VAL A 868 -6.20 -8.79 -38.46
C VAL A 868 -6.54 -8.99 -39.93
N ARG A 869 -7.53 -8.24 -40.44
CA ARG A 869 -7.95 -8.24 -41.86
C ARG A 869 -6.86 -7.79 -42.84
N LEU A 870 -5.68 -7.41 -42.36
CA LEU A 870 -4.52 -7.22 -43.21
C LEU A 870 -3.99 -8.61 -43.55
N ASP A 871 -3.84 -8.91 -44.83
CA ASP A 871 -2.99 -9.99 -45.33
C ASP A 871 -1.56 -9.74 -44.80
N VAL A 872 -1.30 -10.00 -43.50
CA VAL A 872 0.05 -10.04 -42.93
C VAL A 872 0.66 -11.35 -43.40
N SER A 873 0.84 -11.44 -44.71
CA SER A 873 1.62 -12.47 -45.34
C SER A 873 3.07 -12.14 -45.08
N ILE A 874 3.65 -12.80 -44.09
CA ILE A 874 5.08 -12.74 -43.88
C ILE A 874 5.74 -13.34 -45.12
N HIS A 875 6.69 -12.61 -45.68
CA HIS A 875 7.41 -13.07 -46.84
C HIS A 875 8.33 -14.22 -46.43
N ASP A 876 7.95 -15.44 -46.77
CA ASP A 876 8.76 -16.65 -46.55
C ASP A 876 9.28 -17.11 -47.93
N PRO A 877 10.52 -16.77 -48.31
CA PRO A 877 11.10 -17.16 -49.60
C PRO A 877 11.26 -18.68 -49.74
N SER A 878 11.11 -19.44 -48.64
CA SER A 878 11.12 -20.90 -48.65
C SER A 878 9.77 -21.53 -49.05
N VAL A 879 8.70 -20.74 -49.16
CA VAL A 879 7.34 -21.18 -49.51
C VAL A 879 6.99 -20.69 -50.92
N GLU A 880 6.47 -21.57 -51.78
CA GLU A 880 6.03 -21.21 -53.13
C GLU A 880 4.90 -20.17 -53.06
N GLY A 881 5.09 -19.00 -53.66
CA GLY A 881 4.19 -17.84 -53.56
C GLY A 881 4.59 -16.82 -52.48
N GLY A 882 5.63 -17.09 -51.69
CA GLY A 882 6.25 -16.12 -50.79
C GLY A 882 5.34 -15.62 -49.67
N LYS A 883 4.26 -16.33 -49.34
CA LYS A 883 3.29 -15.97 -48.30
C LYS A 883 3.01 -17.19 -47.43
N ARG A 884 3.21 -17.07 -46.11
CA ARG A 884 2.90 -18.15 -45.15
C ARG A 884 1.92 -17.65 -44.09
N THR A 885 0.76 -18.29 -44.00
CA THR A 885 -0.17 -18.14 -42.86
C THR A 885 0.39 -18.99 -41.72
N ARG A 886 0.93 -18.38 -40.66
CA ARG A 886 1.45 -19.12 -39.50
C ARG A 886 0.47 -19.06 -38.32
N ASN A 887 0.39 -20.17 -37.58
CA ASN A 887 -0.09 -20.19 -36.20
C ASN A 887 0.99 -19.54 -35.32
N TYR A 888 0.56 -18.71 -34.37
CA TYR A 888 1.43 -17.79 -33.62
C TYR A 888 1.67 -18.21 -32.17
N GLU A 889 1.52 -19.50 -31.87
CA GLU A 889 1.86 -20.09 -30.58
C GLU A 889 3.37 -20.39 -30.48
N GLY A 890 4.03 -19.94 -29.41
CA GLY A 890 5.45 -20.22 -29.15
C GLY A 890 6.08 -19.33 -28.09
N VAL A 891 7.41 -19.29 -28.09
CA VAL A 891 8.22 -18.42 -27.22
C VAL A 891 8.68 -17.20 -28.01
N GLN A 892 8.21 -16.01 -27.64
CA GLN A 892 8.63 -14.76 -28.24
C GLN A 892 10.04 -14.39 -27.79
N VAL A 893 10.83 -13.87 -28.73
CA VAL A 893 12.19 -13.39 -28.53
C VAL A 893 12.21 -11.88 -28.69
N ASN A 894 12.51 -11.15 -27.62
CA ASN A 894 12.68 -9.71 -27.64
C ASN A 894 14.14 -9.36 -27.35
N ARG A 895 14.81 -8.67 -28.27
CA ARG A 895 16.21 -8.26 -28.09
C ARG A 895 16.29 -6.78 -27.69
N TYR A 896 17.10 -6.51 -26.68
CA TYR A 896 17.41 -5.17 -26.19
C TYR A 896 18.91 -4.93 -26.37
N ASP A 897 19.27 -3.92 -27.16
CA ASP A 897 20.66 -3.59 -27.47
C ASP A 897 20.95 -2.14 -27.07
N GLN A 898 21.99 -1.90 -26.28
CA GLN A 898 22.41 -0.56 -25.88
C GLN A 898 23.51 0.05 -26.77
N THR A 899 23.92 -0.61 -27.85
CA THR A 899 25.21 -0.30 -28.52
C THR A 899 25.21 0.83 -29.57
N TYR A 900 24.11 1.54 -29.86
CA TYR A 900 24.11 2.54 -30.93
C TYR A 900 23.83 3.99 -30.50
N GLY A 901 24.88 4.81 -30.63
CA GLY A 901 24.89 6.27 -30.51
C GLY A 901 26.32 6.81 -30.40
N THR A 902 27.04 6.98 -31.53
CA THR A 902 28.33 7.69 -31.49
C THR A 902 28.08 9.20 -31.35
N GLY A 903 28.03 9.67 -30.10
CA GLY A 903 27.87 11.08 -29.74
C GLY A 903 26.48 11.41 -29.16
N ALA A 904 26.48 12.05 -27.98
CA ALA A 904 25.40 12.77 -27.28
C ALA A 904 23.94 12.24 -27.25
N ARG A 905 23.62 11.08 -27.83
CA ARG A 905 22.27 10.50 -27.87
C ARG A 905 22.37 8.99 -27.78
N VAL A 906 22.34 8.44 -26.57
CA VAL A 906 22.15 7.00 -26.35
C VAL A 906 20.71 6.81 -25.92
N ARG A 907 19.92 6.07 -26.70
CA ARG A 907 18.57 5.63 -26.32
C ARG A 907 18.62 4.13 -26.07
N VAL A 908 17.93 3.67 -25.02
CA VAL A 908 17.68 2.25 -24.83
C VAL A 908 16.34 1.96 -25.46
N GLY A 909 16.37 1.21 -26.56
CA GLY A 909 15.21 0.71 -27.28
C GLY A 909 15.66 -0.47 -28.14
N PRO A 910 14.75 -1.17 -28.82
CA PRO A 910 15.14 -2.13 -29.85
C PRO A 910 16.10 -1.46 -30.82
N ALA A 911 17.19 -2.16 -31.17
CA ALA A 911 18.38 -1.58 -31.81
C ALA A 911 18.06 -0.48 -32.85
N PHE A 912 18.29 0.79 -32.50
CA PHE A 912 18.03 1.90 -33.42
C PHE A 912 19.05 1.89 -34.58
N TYR A 913 18.51 2.01 -35.79
CA TYR A 913 19.21 1.89 -37.07
C TYR A 913 20.10 3.10 -37.36
N ASP A 914 21.43 2.92 -37.42
CA ASP A 914 22.34 3.91 -38.01
C ASP A 914 22.44 3.70 -39.53
N ARG A 915 21.86 4.62 -40.29
CA ARG A 915 21.86 4.62 -41.75
C ARG A 915 23.27 4.81 -42.33
N GLU A 916 24.23 5.29 -41.53
CA GLU A 916 25.62 5.52 -41.92
C GLU A 916 26.55 4.34 -41.60
N ASN A 917 26.14 3.35 -40.80
CA ASN A 917 26.95 2.14 -40.57
C ASN A 917 26.99 1.29 -41.84
N PRO A 918 28.09 1.20 -42.62
CA PRO A 918 28.10 0.47 -43.90
C PRO A 918 27.86 -1.04 -43.75
N ASN A 919 27.95 -1.57 -42.53
CA ASN A 919 27.61 -2.94 -42.20
C ASN A 919 26.19 -3.10 -41.67
N TRP A 920 25.36 -2.05 -41.64
CA TRP A 920 24.01 -2.12 -41.08
C TRP A 920 23.24 -3.30 -41.68
N LEU A 921 23.21 -3.46 -43.01
CA LEU A 921 22.62 -4.62 -43.68
C LEU A 921 23.16 -6.00 -43.21
N ARG A 922 24.41 -6.09 -42.76
CA ARG A 922 25.01 -7.31 -42.19
C ARG A 922 24.79 -7.46 -40.68
N ASP A 923 24.75 -6.35 -39.95
CA ASP A 923 24.63 -6.30 -38.49
C ASP A 923 23.18 -6.47 -38.02
N VAL A 924 22.19 -6.03 -38.82
CA VAL A 924 20.75 -6.33 -38.64
C VAL A 924 20.28 -7.62 -39.32
N GLY A 925 21.18 -8.44 -39.86
CA GLY A 925 20.79 -9.73 -40.43
C GLY A 925 19.72 -9.61 -41.51
N TYR A 926 19.90 -8.71 -42.49
CA TYR A 926 19.02 -8.71 -43.66
C TYR A 926 19.04 -10.09 -44.32
N ALA A 927 17.85 -10.67 -44.50
CA ALA A 927 17.60 -11.91 -45.23
C ALA A 927 18.02 -13.23 -44.55
N ARG A 928 17.74 -13.38 -43.25
CA ARG A 928 17.39 -14.72 -42.72
C ARG A 928 15.98 -14.68 -42.12
N ASP A 929 15.21 -15.70 -42.44
CA ASP A 929 13.75 -15.85 -42.30
C ASP A 929 13.23 -15.89 -40.84
N ASP A 930 13.77 -15.10 -39.92
CA ASP A 930 13.82 -15.52 -38.51
C ASP A 930 12.92 -14.68 -37.60
N TYR A 931 11.64 -15.07 -37.58
CA TYR A 931 10.53 -14.62 -36.72
C TYR A 931 10.90 -14.38 -35.25
N SER A 932 10.29 -13.38 -34.62
CA SER A 932 10.30 -13.13 -33.17
C SER A 932 9.71 -14.26 -32.32
N MET A 933 9.45 -15.45 -32.86
CA MET A 933 8.79 -16.57 -32.18
C MET A 933 9.54 -17.88 -32.44
N ILE A 934 9.82 -18.66 -31.39
CA ILE A 934 10.34 -20.03 -31.46
C ILE A 934 9.17 -20.97 -31.19
N THR A 935 8.72 -21.72 -32.18
CA THR A 935 7.58 -22.64 -32.01
C THR A 935 8.04 -23.96 -31.39
N ASP A 936 7.07 -24.79 -31.01
CA ASP A 936 7.33 -26.14 -30.49
C ASP A 936 8.25 -26.96 -31.42
N GLY A 937 9.28 -27.59 -30.83
CA GLY A 937 10.29 -28.39 -31.51
C GLY A 937 11.34 -27.61 -32.30
N GLN A 938 11.35 -26.27 -32.23
CA GLN A 938 12.33 -25.44 -32.93
C GLN A 938 13.46 -24.96 -32.02
N SER A 939 14.59 -24.62 -32.66
CA SER A 939 15.73 -23.97 -32.02
C SER A 939 16.10 -22.70 -32.77
N ARG A 940 16.57 -21.67 -32.06
CA ARG A 940 16.98 -20.38 -32.62
C ARG A 940 18.28 -19.87 -32.00
N ASP A 941 19.19 -19.42 -32.85
CA ASP A 941 20.40 -18.68 -32.44
C ASP A 941 20.00 -17.26 -31.99
N LEU A 942 20.22 -16.96 -30.70
CA LEU A 942 19.97 -15.66 -30.08
C LEU A 942 21.15 -14.69 -30.24
N GLY A 943 22.19 -15.06 -31.01
CA GLY A 943 23.41 -14.30 -31.21
C GLY A 943 24.54 -14.71 -30.24
N GLY A 944 25.78 -14.44 -30.64
CA GLY A 944 26.95 -14.66 -29.78
C GLY A 944 27.24 -16.13 -29.44
N GLY A 945 26.68 -17.08 -30.20
CA GLY A 945 26.79 -18.52 -29.94
C GLY A 945 25.79 -19.06 -28.91
N VAL A 946 24.77 -18.27 -28.55
CA VAL A 946 23.67 -18.66 -27.66
C VAL A 946 22.52 -19.21 -28.50
N THR A 947 22.03 -20.41 -28.22
CA THR A 947 20.89 -21.01 -28.93
C THR A 947 19.79 -21.38 -27.93
N ALA A 948 18.54 -20.99 -28.22
CA ALA A 948 17.36 -21.39 -27.46
C ALA A 948 16.57 -22.46 -28.22
N SER A 949 16.26 -23.58 -27.57
CA SER A 949 15.41 -24.67 -28.09
C SER A 949 14.14 -24.77 -27.28
N VAL A 950 13.00 -24.98 -27.93
CA VAL A 950 11.68 -24.86 -27.29
C VAL A 950 10.86 -26.13 -27.49
N SER A 951 10.23 -26.61 -26.41
CA SER A 951 9.30 -27.76 -26.41
C SER A 951 8.03 -27.40 -25.65
N ARG A 952 6.86 -27.66 -26.23
CA ARG A 952 5.56 -27.35 -25.63
C ARG A 952 5.13 -28.42 -24.63
N ASN A 953 4.66 -28.00 -23.47
CA ASN A 953 4.13 -28.87 -22.44
C ASN A 953 2.60 -29.08 -22.60
N PRO A 954 2.03 -30.15 -22.01
CA PRO A 954 0.60 -30.42 -22.10
C PRO A 954 -0.31 -29.33 -21.52
N ASP A 955 0.18 -28.56 -20.55
CA ASP A 955 -0.53 -27.44 -19.91
C ASP A 955 -0.46 -26.14 -20.72
N GLY A 956 0.31 -26.11 -21.81
CA GLY A 956 0.51 -24.93 -22.65
C GLY A 956 1.66 -24.02 -22.23
N SER A 957 2.44 -24.40 -21.22
CA SER A 957 3.77 -23.84 -20.93
C SER A 957 4.80 -24.35 -21.96
N PHE A 958 6.01 -23.78 -21.93
CA PHE A 958 7.11 -24.19 -22.81
C PHE A 958 8.40 -24.42 -22.02
N ASP A 959 9.04 -25.55 -22.25
CA ASP A 959 10.41 -25.78 -21.82
C ASP A 959 11.37 -25.13 -22.83
N VAL A 960 12.21 -24.23 -22.32
CA VAL A 960 13.19 -23.45 -23.07
C VAL A 960 14.58 -23.86 -22.65
N THR A 961 15.28 -24.62 -23.49
CA THR A 961 16.69 -24.99 -23.28
C THR A 961 17.60 -23.98 -23.95
N ILE A 962 18.37 -23.25 -23.15
CA ILE A 962 19.44 -22.36 -23.64
C ILE A 962 20.76 -23.14 -23.64
N SER A 963 21.49 -23.06 -24.74
CA SER A 963 22.80 -23.66 -24.94
C SER A 963 23.78 -22.62 -25.45
N GLY A 964 24.92 -22.49 -24.78
CA GLY A 964 25.88 -21.41 -25.02
C GLY A 964 25.50 -20.10 -24.34
N GLY A 965 26.48 -19.20 -24.26
CA GLY A 965 26.40 -17.96 -23.48
C GLY A 965 27.47 -17.98 -22.41
N ARG A 966 28.46 -17.09 -22.53
CA ARG A 966 29.34 -16.89 -21.37
C ARG A 966 28.50 -16.27 -20.27
N VAL A 967 28.76 -16.66 -19.03
CA VAL A 967 28.60 -15.77 -17.87
C VAL A 967 29.50 -14.57 -18.15
N ALA A 968 29.03 -13.64 -18.97
CA ALA A 968 29.75 -12.42 -19.22
C ALA A 968 29.72 -11.69 -17.89
N GLU A 969 30.91 -11.34 -17.39
CA GLU A 969 31.04 -10.25 -16.44
C GLU A 969 30.23 -9.09 -17.04
N PHE A 970 29.13 -8.72 -16.39
CA PHE A 970 28.48 -7.45 -16.66
C PHE A 970 29.50 -6.38 -16.26
N GLU A 971 30.43 -6.03 -17.15
CA GLU A 971 31.39 -4.96 -16.90
C GLU A 971 30.58 -3.66 -16.75
N PRO A 972 30.55 -3.05 -15.56
CA PRO A 972 29.83 -1.81 -15.35
C PRO A 972 30.51 -0.70 -16.16
N TRP A 973 29.73 0.09 -16.90
CA TRP A 973 30.25 1.24 -17.65
C TRP A 973 29.67 2.54 -17.11
N CYS A 974 30.52 3.47 -16.66
CA CYS A 974 30.17 4.89 -16.50
C CYS A 974 30.66 5.65 -17.73
N ALA A 975 29.80 5.86 -18.74
CA ALA A 975 30.05 6.86 -19.77
C ALA A 975 29.64 8.24 -19.25
N ARG A 976 30.51 9.26 -19.40
CA ARG A 976 30.12 10.67 -19.19
C ARG A 976 29.26 11.13 -20.35
N PHE A 977 27.96 11.33 -20.10
CA PHE A 977 27.07 12.00 -21.02
C PHE A 977 27.36 13.52 -21.01
N SER A 978 27.82 14.05 -22.14
CA SER A 978 27.78 15.50 -22.41
C SER A 978 26.60 15.78 -23.31
N PHE A 979 25.60 16.49 -22.80
CA PHE A 979 24.59 17.12 -23.63
C PHE A 979 25.29 18.19 -24.48
N VAL A 980 25.10 18.17 -25.80
CA VAL A 980 25.68 19.20 -26.68
C VAL A 980 25.08 20.56 -26.33
N PRO A 981 25.90 21.59 -26.07
CA PRO A 981 25.44 22.94 -25.83
C PRO A 981 25.08 23.57 -27.19
N ALA A 982 23.79 23.77 -27.46
CA ALA A 982 23.36 24.76 -28.46
C ALA A 982 23.37 26.20 -27.92
N TYR A 983 23.96 26.44 -26.73
CA TYR A 983 24.12 27.76 -26.16
C TYR A 983 25.58 27.95 -25.73
N GLU A 984 26.27 28.89 -26.40
CA GLU A 984 27.59 29.38 -26.00
C GLU A 984 27.52 30.02 -24.60
N THR A 985 27.75 29.24 -23.55
CA THR A 985 28.05 29.76 -22.21
C THR A 985 29.57 29.80 -22.00
N GLY A 986 30.27 30.64 -22.76
CA GLY A 986 31.47 31.39 -22.36
C GLY A 986 32.66 30.73 -21.62
N CYS A 987 32.73 29.41 -21.44
CA CYS A 987 33.79 28.73 -20.69
C CYS A 987 34.45 27.64 -21.55
N ARG A 988 35.52 28.04 -22.25
CA ARG A 988 36.42 27.15 -22.98
C ARG A 988 37.40 26.52 -21.99
N LEU A 989 37.25 25.23 -21.73
CA LEU A 989 38.29 24.43 -21.06
C LEU A 989 39.18 23.82 -22.14
N ASP A 990 40.37 24.39 -22.33
CA ASP A 990 41.45 23.76 -23.10
C ASP A 990 41.95 22.53 -22.34
N TYR A 991 42.03 21.37 -23.01
CA TYR A 991 42.89 20.27 -22.60
C TYR A 991 43.96 20.02 -23.67
N PRO A 992 45.23 19.80 -23.27
CA PRO A 992 46.30 19.43 -24.18
C PRO A 992 46.15 17.98 -24.65
N ARG A 993 46.67 17.71 -25.85
CA ARG A 993 46.64 16.41 -26.55
C ARG A 993 47.16 15.22 -25.74
#